data_AF-A0A2P6MSH7-F1
#
_entry.id   AF-A0A2P6MSH7-F1
#
_cell.length_a   1.000
_cell.length_b   1.000
_cell.length_c   1.000
_cell.angle_alpha   90.00
_cell.angle_beta   90.00
_cell.angle_gamma   90.00
#
_symmetry.space_group_name_H-M   'P 1'
#
loop_
_entity.id
_entity.type
_entity.pdbx_description
1 polymer ?
#
loop_
_entity_poly.entity_id
_entity_poly.type
_entity_poly.pdbx_seq_one_letter_code
_entity_poly.pdbx_strand_id
1 'polypeptide(L)'
;MRSSVLLFLLLVCSIGALKIGAKDAHIVGGAVLQQAVYSDDLASSFVEISAEGRIIFTVNAELSGPHPTALFLTTPAAGSLSIKVNGHTQPLATVNGLVHKLHLNLRRGLNTIVLDHVDGALNLDHIQVSGAIPLSSRGATVNYYDVEAEDSEHTGSLIGPDRTLYKLPNEASGRKAVQISDDQHIDFHLHQKANAASIRFSIPDTSDGKGQIAQLRVTSGDQLERTVDVSSVFSWAYGNYPFTKNPADGLPHHFYDEVHFLFGQSLSQGSTFRVQGLTAGVTYTIDLVSFYDAPEEYQKPADVLSVLDYGADNKGIQDSTDQIQKAIDDASAKKKTLWLDAGRYLVHSRFVLNEVVVRGAGAWYTEVFTNVTYGIGFYAKRAEEGGSSGIELYDFSITGSTNVRNDNQLDSGTGGAPSRSIFQGLWIEHTKCGMWLDGPFDGLHVADTTMRNLYADGVNFHLGVTNSVVEQSNLRNLGDDGLAMWSDKQPDKKNVFKFNTIQIPVLANGAVIYGGEDNSITDNYIADTTCDGSGLQIANRFGAVHLSGKTSFSRNTVVRGGSGSRFSNAHSGGIWVWALEGDINDVVFEDTDIYDSYYTGVSIWNGNNQLSFKNVTIDSSAHVFEIYNNANAVVDVTGVVAYNITSVGLNNCVQPTSLKFIYGIGNDFPNSTKCIPFGSRAHSFRPEDNIQSIPTNNHNTMSQPQAAFLPEKHGKLQVKPTEKYTPGPGEILIRNEYVASNPVDWKIQKYGIFLTEFPTTIGSDVAGTVEAVGEGVTRFQVGDKVWSWTQYLFGGGIKAGAFQNFSVNTEKLSAKIPANIDAASASTIPLAVYTAGTGLFGALNLDRPKSADKPKVDDKTPFFYVHGGSSAVGIFAIQFAVLSGYRVVATASPRNFDLVKSYGAEFVFDYKDAQLIEKVKQATGGKKINYAYDAISEGDSVKLSLQVLDNEGELILTLPAPADLQTKTKVHSIFAGKLENPTWLADFTSEGLEKGTIRPIQPELFTGGLEQAQHVLDHHASGKVSGSKPVLKI
;
A
#
# COMPACT_ATOMS: atom_id res chain seq x y z
N MET A 1 38.04 27.01 7.11
CA MET A 1 37.27 25.91 7.74
C MET A 1 35.80 26.22 8.02
N ARG A 2 35.27 27.46 7.87
CA ARG A 2 33.82 27.74 8.03
C ARG A 2 33.01 27.85 6.73
N SER A 3 33.64 28.02 5.56
CA SER A 3 32.92 28.14 4.28
C SER A 3 32.72 26.81 3.54
N SER A 4 33.47 25.76 3.90
CA SER A 4 33.37 24.43 3.26
C SER A 4 32.24 23.57 3.85
N VAL A 5 31.81 23.86 5.08
CA VAL A 5 30.69 23.16 5.74
C VAL A 5 29.34 23.65 5.20
N LEU A 6 29.23 24.93 4.83
CA LEU A 6 28.02 25.49 4.21
C LEU A 6 27.83 25.00 2.77
N LEU A 7 28.93 24.76 2.04
CA LEU A 7 28.89 24.19 0.70
C LEU A 7 28.60 22.68 0.71
N PHE A 8 29.00 21.97 1.78
CA PHE A 8 28.62 20.57 1.99
C PHE A 8 27.14 20.42 2.39
N LEU A 9 26.58 21.35 3.17
CA LEU A 9 25.14 21.41 3.46
C LEU A 9 24.29 21.81 2.24
N LEU A 10 24.81 22.63 1.33
CA LEU A 10 24.13 22.98 0.08
C LEU A 10 24.24 21.89 -1.01
N LEU A 11 25.30 21.08 -1.02
CA LEU A 11 25.42 19.91 -1.92
C LEU A 11 24.65 18.68 -1.43
N VAL A 12 24.29 18.62 -0.14
CA VAL A 12 23.45 17.56 0.44
C VAL A 12 21.94 17.88 0.28
N CYS A 13 21.57 19.05 -0.27
CA CYS A 13 20.17 19.44 -0.47
C CYS A 13 19.60 19.23 -1.89
N SER A 14 20.30 18.54 -2.79
CA SER A 14 19.68 17.95 -3.99
C SER A 14 19.16 16.53 -3.72
N ILE A 15 18.52 16.37 -2.55
CA ILE A 15 17.66 15.22 -2.24
C ILE A 15 16.44 15.33 -3.16
N GLY A 16 16.10 14.24 -3.85
CA GLY A 16 15.08 14.19 -4.90
C GLY A 16 13.82 14.96 -4.51
N ALA A 17 13.45 15.95 -5.32
CA ALA A 17 12.24 16.71 -5.06
C ALA A 17 11.02 15.92 -5.52
N LEU A 18 10.00 15.87 -4.68
CA LEU A 18 8.77 15.16 -4.99
C LEU A 18 7.92 15.98 -5.96
N LYS A 19 7.57 15.38 -7.11
CA LYS A 19 6.58 15.91 -8.04
C LYS A 19 5.18 15.49 -7.60
N ILE A 20 4.28 16.46 -7.45
CA ILE A 20 2.88 16.24 -7.05
C ILE A 20 1.99 16.89 -8.11
N GLY A 21 1.23 16.08 -8.84
CA GLY A 21 0.35 16.54 -9.92
C GLY A 21 -0.80 17.40 -9.40
N ALA A 22 -1.11 18.50 -10.08
CA ALA A 22 -2.24 19.35 -9.73
C ALA A 22 -3.59 18.61 -9.86
N LYS A 23 -3.66 17.62 -10.75
CA LYS A 23 -4.83 16.74 -10.91
C LYS A 23 -5.14 15.88 -9.68
N ASP A 24 -4.14 15.61 -8.84
CA ASP A 24 -4.25 14.74 -7.66
C ASP A 24 -4.53 15.55 -6.38
N ALA A 25 -4.51 16.89 -6.50
CA ALA A 25 -4.82 17.84 -5.45
C ALA A 25 -6.33 18.06 -5.30
N HIS A 26 -6.75 18.69 -4.21
CA HIS A 26 -8.14 19.08 -4.04
C HIS A 26 -8.42 20.38 -4.81
N ILE A 27 -9.33 20.32 -5.78
CA ILE A 27 -9.67 21.42 -6.69
C ILE A 27 -11.03 21.99 -6.27
N VAL A 28 -11.09 23.31 -6.05
CA VAL A 28 -12.29 23.99 -5.51
C VAL A 28 -12.58 25.28 -6.28
N GLY A 29 -13.88 25.61 -6.42
CA GLY A 29 -14.34 26.86 -7.03
C GLY A 29 -14.02 26.96 -8.52
N GLY A 30 -13.51 28.10 -8.98
CA GLY A 30 -13.17 28.33 -10.39
C GLY A 30 -11.90 27.61 -10.89
N ALA A 31 -11.39 26.63 -10.15
CA ALA A 31 -10.31 25.76 -10.62
C ALA A 31 -10.91 24.53 -11.30
N VAL A 32 -10.42 24.17 -12.49
CA VAL A 32 -11.01 23.12 -13.32
C VAL A 32 -9.92 22.20 -13.85
N LEU A 33 -10.12 20.90 -13.66
CA LEU A 33 -9.28 19.89 -14.29
C LEU A 33 -9.52 19.89 -15.81
N GLN A 34 -8.46 20.17 -16.57
CA GLN A 34 -8.45 20.13 -18.03
C GLN A 34 -7.66 18.91 -18.50
N GLN A 35 -8.15 18.24 -19.53
CA GLN A 35 -7.38 17.23 -20.27
C GLN A 35 -6.94 17.83 -21.60
N ALA A 36 -5.64 18.02 -21.79
CA ALA A 36 -5.08 18.33 -23.11
C ALA A 36 -4.77 17.04 -23.85
N VAL A 37 -5.44 16.84 -24.99
CA VAL A 37 -5.05 15.85 -25.99
C VAL A 37 -4.00 16.50 -26.88
N TYR A 38 -2.74 16.13 -26.71
CA TYR A 38 -1.74 16.41 -27.73
C TYR A 38 -1.87 15.36 -28.85
N SER A 39 -1.67 15.77 -30.11
CA SER A 39 -1.59 14.83 -31.23
C SER A 39 -0.50 13.80 -30.93
N ASP A 40 -0.87 12.52 -30.95
CA ASP A 40 -0.11 11.32 -30.53
C ASP A 40 -0.34 10.90 -29.06
N ASP A 41 -1.58 10.51 -28.72
CA ASP A 41 -2.03 9.70 -27.54
C ASP A 41 -1.48 10.00 -26.13
N LEU A 42 -0.70 11.06 -25.93
CA LEU A 42 -0.22 11.56 -24.64
C LEU A 42 -1.19 12.63 -24.13
N ALA A 43 -2.24 12.20 -23.44
CA ALA A 43 -3.08 13.12 -22.70
C ALA A 43 -2.31 13.65 -21.46
N SER A 44 -1.97 14.94 -21.43
CA SER A 44 -1.50 15.60 -20.21
C SER A 44 -2.69 16.26 -19.53
N SER A 45 -2.86 16.07 -18.22
CA SER A 45 -3.88 16.75 -17.43
C SER A 45 -3.24 17.88 -16.62
N PHE A 46 -3.89 19.03 -16.60
CA PHE A 46 -3.49 20.19 -15.80
C PHE A 46 -4.73 20.81 -15.16
N VAL A 47 -4.55 21.67 -14.16
CA VAL A 47 -5.64 22.42 -13.56
C VAL A 47 -5.55 23.87 -13.98
N GLU A 48 -6.58 24.34 -14.67
CA GLU A 48 -6.74 25.76 -14.95
C GLU A 48 -7.27 26.43 -13.68
N ILE A 49 -6.48 27.34 -13.12
CA ILE A 49 -6.82 28.15 -11.96
C ILE A 49 -7.31 29.50 -12.47
N SER A 50 -8.61 29.75 -12.36
CA SER A 50 -9.25 31.01 -12.76
C SER A 50 -9.90 31.71 -11.56
N ALA A 51 -10.73 32.73 -11.79
CA ALA A 51 -11.37 33.50 -10.72
C ALA A 51 -12.05 32.59 -9.68
N GLU A 52 -11.77 32.83 -8.39
CA GLU A 52 -12.23 32.01 -7.24
C GLU A 52 -11.66 30.58 -7.20
N GLY A 53 -10.78 30.22 -8.12
CA GLY A 53 -10.12 28.93 -8.16
C GLY A 53 -9.14 28.72 -7.00
N ARG A 54 -9.22 27.53 -6.41
CA ARG A 54 -8.34 27.10 -5.33
C ARG A 54 -7.83 25.68 -5.60
N ILE A 55 -6.56 25.45 -5.30
CA ILE A 55 -5.96 24.11 -5.26
C ILE A 55 -5.32 23.88 -3.89
N ILE A 56 -5.57 22.72 -3.28
CA ILE A 56 -4.96 22.34 -2.00
C ILE A 56 -4.17 21.05 -2.20
N PHE A 57 -2.86 21.12 -1.92
CA PHE A 57 -1.95 19.98 -1.92
C PHE A 57 -1.69 19.50 -0.50
N THR A 58 -1.69 18.19 -0.31
CA THR A 58 -1.23 17.55 0.94
C THR A 58 0.18 16.98 0.71
N VAL A 59 1.13 17.37 1.56
CA VAL A 59 2.56 17.09 1.40
C VAL A 59 3.16 16.61 2.71
N ASN A 60 3.95 15.54 2.69
CA ASN A 60 4.72 15.08 3.84
C ASN A 60 6.18 15.54 3.74
N ALA A 61 6.75 16.05 4.83
CA ALA A 61 8.13 16.53 4.87
C ALA A 61 8.90 15.89 6.04
N GLU A 62 10.14 15.49 5.80
CA GLU A 62 10.98 14.84 6.82
C GLU A 62 11.48 15.83 7.89
N LEU A 63 11.66 17.10 7.49
CA LEU A 63 12.22 18.17 8.30
C LEU A 63 11.32 19.41 8.24
N SER A 64 11.35 20.21 9.30
CA SER A 64 10.75 21.55 9.33
C SER A 64 11.71 22.58 8.72
N GLY A 65 11.17 23.61 8.07
CA GLY A 65 11.95 24.76 7.60
C GLY A 65 11.62 25.17 6.16
N PRO A 66 12.47 25.98 5.52
CA PRO A 66 12.26 26.42 4.15
C PRO A 66 12.60 25.30 3.15
N HIS A 67 11.62 24.90 2.34
CA HIS A 67 11.77 23.93 1.26
C HIS A 67 11.75 24.62 -0.11
N PRO A 68 12.80 24.46 -0.94
CA PRO A 68 12.77 24.90 -2.33
C PRO A 68 11.60 24.23 -3.07
N THR A 69 10.72 25.05 -3.62
CA THR A 69 9.52 24.62 -4.33
C THR A 69 9.47 25.25 -5.72
N ALA A 70 8.92 24.55 -6.69
CA ALA A 70 8.64 25.07 -8.02
C ALA A 70 7.21 24.73 -8.45
N LEU A 71 6.50 25.72 -8.99
CA LEU A 71 5.22 25.56 -9.67
C LEU A 71 5.49 25.41 -11.17
N PHE A 72 4.98 24.34 -11.79
CA PHE A 72 5.15 24.06 -13.22
C PHE A 72 3.83 24.25 -13.95
N LEU A 73 3.84 25.09 -14.98
CA LEU A 73 2.68 25.42 -15.80
C LEU A 73 2.80 24.79 -17.19
N THR A 74 1.66 24.47 -17.82
CA THR A 74 1.65 23.92 -19.18
C THR A 74 1.83 24.98 -20.26
N THR A 75 1.47 26.23 -19.97
CA THR A 75 1.60 27.38 -20.89
C THR A 75 2.23 28.56 -20.18
N PRO A 76 3.10 29.35 -20.86
CA PRO A 76 3.61 30.58 -20.27
C PRO A 76 2.44 31.52 -19.94
N ALA A 77 2.31 31.89 -18.67
CA ALA A 77 1.26 32.80 -18.20
C ALA A 77 1.86 33.88 -17.29
N ALA A 78 1.10 34.95 -17.09
CA ALA A 78 1.38 35.99 -16.13
C ALA A 78 0.15 36.15 -15.23
N GLY A 79 0.35 35.98 -13.92
CA GLY A 79 -0.71 36.02 -12.93
C GLY A 79 -0.15 35.87 -11.52
N SER A 80 -1.01 35.89 -10.52
CA SER A 80 -0.64 35.90 -9.12
C SER A 80 -1.45 34.88 -8.33
N LEU A 81 -0.77 34.20 -7.40
CA LEU A 81 -1.38 33.28 -6.44
C LEU A 81 -1.06 33.74 -5.02
N SER A 82 -2.07 33.75 -4.15
CA SER A 82 -1.84 33.77 -2.72
C SER A 82 -1.59 32.35 -2.23
N ILE A 83 -0.58 32.19 -1.38
CA ILE A 83 -0.16 30.88 -0.90
C ILE A 83 -0.29 30.85 0.62
N LYS A 84 -0.92 29.78 1.13
CA LYS A 84 -0.87 29.45 2.56
C LYS A 84 -0.24 28.08 2.73
N VAL A 85 0.55 27.91 3.78
CA VAL A 85 1.07 26.62 4.22
C VAL A 85 0.61 26.39 5.65
N ASN A 86 -0.19 25.35 5.87
CA ASN A 86 -0.85 25.10 7.16
C ASN A 86 -1.57 26.36 7.69
N GLY A 87 -2.30 27.07 6.83
CA GLY A 87 -2.98 28.33 7.20
C GLY A 87 -2.06 29.55 7.39
N HIS A 88 -0.72 29.38 7.41
CA HIS A 88 0.21 30.51 7.47
C HIS A 88 0.44 31.11 6.08
N THR A 89 0.14 32.40 5.96
CA THR A 89 0.33 33.17 4.72
C THR A 89 1.81 33.23 4.35
N GLN A 90 2.11 32.88 3.10
CA GLN A 90 3.43 33.02 2.48
C GLN A 90 3.46 34.27 1.59
N PRO A 91 4.65 34.73 1.15
CA PRO A 91 4.75 35.81 0.16
C PRO A 91 3.92 35.51 -1.10
N LEU A 92 3.28 36.55 -1.64
CA LEU A 92 2.51 36.47 -2.89
C LEU A 92 3.41 35.94 -4.02
N ALA A 93 2.91 34.93 -4.75
CA ALA A 93 3.63 34.36 -5.88
C ALA A 93 3.17 35.04 -7.18
N THR A 94 3.97 35.98 -7.68
CA THR A 94 3.80 36.54 -9.04
C THR A 94 4.45 35.60 -10.05
N VAL A 95 3.61 34.79 -10.69
CA VAL A 95 4.01 33.76 -11.65
C VAL A 95 4.24 34.40 -13.01
N ASN A 96 5.42 34.17 -13.59
CA ASN A 96 5.77 34.60 -14.94
C ASN A 96 6.50 33.47 -15.66
N GLY A 97 5.94 33.02 -16.79
CA GLY A 97 6.53 31.94 -17.60
C GLY A 97 6.05 30.55 -17.21
N LEU A 98 6.84 29.51 -17.53
CA LEU A 98 6.47 28.10 -17.36
C LEU A 98 6.82 27.52 -15.99
N VAL A 99 7.78 28.11 -15.28
CA VAL A 99 8.24 27.63 -13.98
C VAL A 99 8.43 28.80 -13.03
N HIS A 100 7.73 28.78 -11.90
CA HIS A 100 7.91 29.76 -10.83
C HIS A 100 8.54 29.10 -9.61
N LYS A 101 9.71 29.60 -9.19
CA LYS A 101 10.45 29.07 -8.05
C LYS A 101 10.22 29.91 -6.81
N LEU A 102 10.04 29.25 -5.67
CA LEU A 102 9.81 29.87 -4.37
C LEU A 102 10.35 28.97 -3.26
N HIS A 103 10.25 29.45 -2.02
CA HIS A 103 10.50 28.62 -0.84
C HIS A 103 9.23 28.59 0.00
N LEU A 104 8.84 27.39 0.44
CA LEU A 104 7.69 27.18 1.31
C LEU A 104 8.18 26.69 2.67
N ASN A 105 7.69 27.30 3.74
CA ASN A 105 8.04 26.87 5.10
C ASN A 105 7.13 25.71 5.50
N LEU A 106 7.63 24.47 5.40
CA LEU A 106 6.90 23.28 5.81
C LEU A 106 7.25 22.91 7.26
N ARG A 107 6.33 22.24 7.95
CA ARG A 107 6.63 21.50 9.19
C ARG A 107 7.04 20.08 8.86
N ARG A 108 7.77 19.43 9.77
CA ARG A 108 7.94 17.98 9.77
C ARG A 108 6.57 17.30 9.85
N GLY A 109 6.37 16.25 9.06
CA GLY A 109 5.10 15.55 8.92
C GLY A 109 4.21 16.13 7.82
N LEU A 110 2.91 15.96 7.98
CA LEU A 110 1.90 16.39 7.01
C LEU A 110 1.71 17.91 6.98
N ASN A 111 1.55 18.44 5.78
CA ASN A 111 1.34 19.86 5.49
C ASN A 111 0.23 20.02 4.44
N THR A 112 -0.56 21.09 4.56
CA THR A 112 -1.39 21.57 3.44
C THR A 112 -0.74 22.80 2.79
N ILE A 113 -0.70 22.82 1.47
CA ILE A 113 -0.29 23.97 0.66
C ILE A 113 -1.51 24.41 -0.14
N VAL A 114 -2.03 25.59 0.18
CA VAL A 114 -3.21 26.18 -0.46
C VAL A 114 -2.74 27.22 -1.47
N LEU A 115 -3.16 27.07 -2.72
CA LEU A 115 -2.98 28.05 -3.79
C LEU A 115 -4.35 28.64 -4.13
N ASP A 116 -4.53 29.93 -3.84
CA ASP A 116 -5.73 30.69 -4.17
C ASP A 116 -5.43 31.66 -5.32
N HIS A 117 -6.32 31.70 -6.32
CA HIS A 117 -6.24 32.66 -7.41
C HIS A 117 -6.29 34.10 -6.92
N VAL A 118 -5.42 34.96 -7.44
CA VAL A 118 -5.49 36.42 -7.26
C VAL A 118 -5.80 37.11 -8.59
N ASP A 119 -4.96 36.92 -9.60
CA ASP A 119 -5.15 37.44 -10.95
C ASP A 119 -4.48 36.55 -12.01
N GLY A 120 -4.93 36.68 -13.26
CA GLY A 120 -4.42 35.90 -14.38
C GLY A 120 -4.79 34.41 -14.32
N ALA A 121 -5.29 33.85 -15.42
CA ALA A 121 -5.54 32.42 -15.50
C ALA A 121 -4.21 31.65 -15.56
N LEU A 122 -4.06 30.61 -14.73
CA LEU A 122 -2.83 29.81 -14.63
C LEU A 122 -3.13 28.33 -14.86
N ASN A 123 -2.44 27.70 -15.80
CA ASN A 123 -2.59 26.27 -16.10
C ASN A 123 -1.52 25.46 -15.37
N LEU A 124 -1.79 25.08 -14.12
CA LEU A 124 -0.85 24.36 -13.27
C LEU A 124 -0.82 22.87 -13.61
N ASP A 125 0.33 22.34 -14.00
CA ASP A 125 0.55 20.91 -14.21
C ASP A 125 0.86 20.21 -12.88
N HIS A 126 1.89 20.70 -12.17
CA HIS A 126 2.35 20.10 -10.91
C HIS A 126 3.15 21.08 -10.06
N ILE A 127 3.34 20.72 -8.79
CA ILE A 127 4.35 21.31 -7.93
C ILE A 127 5.50 20.34 -7.71
N GLN A 128 6.70 20.87 -7.51
CA GLN A 128 7.88 20.10 -7.11
C GLN A 128 8.41 20.65 -5.80
N VAL A 129 8.43 19.83 -4.76
CA VAL A 129 8.82 20.23 -3.40
C VAL A 129 10.08 19.46 -2.99
N SER A 130 11.18 20.17 -2.78
CA SER A 130 12.47 19.56 -2.40
C SER A 130 12.45 19.14 -0.93
N GLY A 131 12.86 17.91 -0.61
CA GLY A 131 12.81 17.39 0.76
C GLY A 131 11.41 16.96 1.23
N ALA A 132 10.38 17.06 0.38
CA ALA A 132 9.14 16.34 0.60
C ALA A 132 9.37 14.85 0.33
N ILE A 133 8.73 14.01 1.16
CA ILE A 133 8.73 12.57 1.03
C ILE A 133 7.32 12.11 0.64
N PRO A 134 7.16 11.08 -0.19
CA PRO A 134 5.82 10.69 -0.59
C PRO A 134 4.97 10.17 0.58
N LEU A 135 3.65 10.26 0.40
CA LEU A 135 2.64 9.76 1.35
C LEU A 135 2.60 8.24 1.32
N SER A 136 2.10 7.61 2.38
CA SER A 136 1.77 6.17 2.38
C SER A 136 0.98 5.78 1.13
N SER A 137 1.28 4.60 0.56
CA SER A 137 0.66 4.16 -0.70
C SER A 137 -0.84 3.91 -0.56
N ARG A 138 -1.28 3.48 0.63
CA ARG A 138 -2.67 3.38 1.09
C ARG A 138 -2.70 3.66 2.59
N GLY A 139 -3.87 4.04 3.10
CA GLY A 139 -4.05 4.47 4.49
C GLY A 139 -3.47 5.86 4.75
N ALA A 140 -3.68 6.35 5.96
CA ALA A 140 -3.11 7.62 6.39
C ALA A 140 -1.59 7.49 6.61
N THR A 141 -0.86 8.54 6.25
CA THR A 141 0.54 8.70 6.63
C THR A 141 0.57 9.12 8.09
N VAL A 142 0.89 8.19 8.97
CA VAL A 142 0.88 8.41 10.43
C VAL A 142 2.27 8.75 10.95
N ASN A 143 2.39 9.38 12.11
CA ASN A 143 3.67 9.57 12.82
C ASN A 143 3.83 8.61 14.01
N TYR A 144 3.06 7.53 14.02
CA TYR A 144 3.07 6.49 15.03
C TYR A 144 3.16 5.11 14.39
N TYR A 145 3.38 4.11 15.24
CA TYR A 145 3.22 2.71 14.90
C TYR A 145 2.53 2.01 16.06
N ASP A 146 1.66 1.06 15.74
CA ASP A 146 0.97 0.22 16.71
C ASP A 146 1.84 -0.99 17.07
N VAL A 147 1.80 -1.39 18.33
CA VAL A 147 2.31 -2.70 18.79
C VAL A 147 1.17 -3.41 19.48
N GLU A 148 0.75 -4.54 18.91
CA GLU A 148 -0.32 -5.37 19.45
C GLU A 148 0.13 -6.04 20.76
N ALA A 149 -0.77 -6.11 21.74
CA ALA A 149 -0.46 -6.68 23.04
C ALA A 149 -0.21 -8.20 22.96
N GLU A 150 -0.95 -8.90 22.11
CA GLU A 150 -0.82 -10.35 21.88
C GLU A 150 0.54 -10.77 21.30
N ASP A 151 1.23 -9.85 20.62
CA ASP A 151 2.54 -10.08 20.01
C ASP A 151 3.69 -9.66 20.95
N SER A 152 3.36 -9.14 22.13
CA SER A 152 4.32 -8.62 23.12
C SER A 152 4.59 -9.62 24.24
N GLU A 153 5.72 -9.49 24.93
CA GLU A 153 6.02 -10.33 26.10
C GLU A 153 5.05 -9.97 27.24
N HIS A 154 4.42 -10.96 27.87
CA HIS A 154 3.46 -10.68 28.95
C HIS A 154 3.40 -11.77 30.01
N THR A 155 2.99 -11.38 31.22
CA THR A 155 2.63 -12.32 32.31
C THR A 155 1.11 -12.50 32.47
N GLY A 156 0.33 -11.79 31.63
CA GLY A 156 -1.12 -11.90 31.55
C GLY A 156 -1.62 -13.12 30.78
N SER A 157 -2.91 -13.14 30.48
CA SER A 157 -3.56 -14.18 29.67
C SER A 157 -4.06 -13.62 28.34
N LEU A 158 -3.74 -14.30 27.25
CA LEU A 158 -4.27 -13.99 25.92
C LEU A 158 -5.79 -14.24 25.86
N ILE A 159 -6.52 -13.33 25.22
CA ILE A 159 -7.90 -13.54 24.79
C ILE A 159 -8.01 -13.43 23.28
N GLY A 160 -9.07 -14.03 22.74
CA GLY A 160 -9.22 -14.14 21.29
C GLY A 160 -8.23 -15.14 20.69
N PRO A 161 -8.19 -15.24 19.36
CA PRO A 161 -9.04 -14.56 18.38
C PRO A 161 -10.53 -14.92 18.55
N ASP A 162 -11.43 -13.95 18.63
CA ASP A 162 -12.88 -14.25 18.64
C ASP A 162 -13.71 -13.12 18.02
N ARG A 163 -14.43 -13.44 16.94
CA ARG A 163 -15.33 -12.50 16.22
C ARG A 163 -16.80 -12.64 16.63
N THR A 164 -17.07 -13.34 17.73
CA THR A 164 -18.44 -13.45 18.25
C THR A 164 -18.90 -12.09 18.76
N LEU A 165 -20.02 -11.58 18.22
CA LEU A 165 -20.63 -10.33 18.66
C LEU A 165 -20.78 -10.27 20.19
N TYR A 166 -20.65 -9.07 20.75
CA TYR A 166 -20.79 -8.80 22.19
C TYR A 166 -19.75 -9.48 23.10
N LYS A 167 -18.60 -9.86 22.55
CA LYS A 167 -17.44 -10.28 23.34
C LYS A 167 -16.27 -9.32 23.17
N LEU A 168 -15.47 -9.19 24.21
CA LEU A 168 -14.26 -8.35 24.23
C LEU A 168 -13.31 -8.56 23.03
N PRO A 169 -12.93 -9.80 22.63
CA PRO A 169 -12.01 -9.94 21.51
C PRO A 169 -12.60 -9.52 20.17
N ASN A 170 -13.94 -9.42 20.03
CA ASN A 170 -14.54 -8.99 18.77
C ASN A 170 -14.22 -7.53 18.45
N GLU A 171 -14.10 -6.68 19.47
CA GLU A 171 -13.80 -5.25 19.32
C GLU A 171 -12.31 -4.94 19.57
N ALA A 172 -11.46 -5.96 19.68
CA ALA A 172 -10.02 -5.82 19.76
C ALA A 172 -9.40 -5.72 18.36
N SER A 173 -8.30 -4.96 18.20
CA SER A 173 -7.48 -5.00 16.99
C SER A 173 -6.99 -6.44 16.79
N GLY A 174 -6.94 -6.92 15.55
CA GLY A 174 -6.52 -8.31 15.29
C GLY A 174 -7.46 -9.38 15.89
N ARG A 175 -8.52 -8.96 16.58
CA ARG A 175 -9.47 -9.76 17.36
C ARG A 175 -8.87 -10.46 18.58
N LYS A 176 -7.70 -10.02 19.04
CA LYS A 176 -6.94 -10.59 20.16
C LYS A 176 -6.52 -9.45 21.10
N ALA A 177 -6.24 -9.79 22.35
CA ALA A 177 -5.75 -8.84 23.35
C ALA A 177 -5.14 -9.62 24.51
N VAL A 178 -4.53 -8.91 25.47
CA VAL A 178 -3.96 -9.52 26.68
C VAL A 178 -4.65 -8.96 27.92
N GLN A 179 -5.09 -9.86 28.80
CA GLN A 179 -5.64 -9.51 30.11
C GLN A 179 -4.57 -9.58 31.19
N ILE A 180 -4.41 -8.49 31.95
CA ILE A 180 -3.54 -8.38 33.13
C ILE A 180 -4.35 -7.96 34.36
N SER A 181 -3.95 -8.41 35.54
CA SER A 181 -4.48 -7.97 36.82
C SER A 181 -3.38 -7.97 37.88
N ASP A 182 -3.60 -7.22 38.96
CA ASP A 182 -2.67 -7.13 40.10
C ASP A 182 -1.24 -6.81 39.65
N ASP A 183 -0.26 -7.68 39.90
CA ASP A 183 1.16 -7.44 39.56
C ASP A 183 1.55 -7.85 38.13
N GLN A 184 0.60 -8.35 37.33
CA GLN A 184 0.85 -8.75 35.94
C GLN A 184 1.13 -7.55 35.01
N HIS A 185 1.93 -7.79 33.98
CA HIS A 185 2.37 -6.76 33.04
C HIS A 185 2.49 -7.28 31.61
N ILE A 186 2.65 -6.32 30.69
CA ILE A 186 3.00 -6.51 29.29
C ILE A 186 4.21 -5.61 28.98
N ASP A 187 5.20 -6.17 28.29
CA ASP A 187 6.43 -5.53 27.87
C ASP A 187 6.43 -5.34 26.36
N PHE A 188 6.26 -4.08 25.95
CA PHE A 188 6.32 -3.66 24.55
C PHE A 188 7.75 -3.24 24.21
N HIS A 189 8.31 -3.74 23.12
CA HIS A 189 9.63 -3.31 22.65
C HIS A 189 9.51 -2.23 21.57
N LEU A 190 10.14 -1.08 21.78
CA LEU A 190 10.04 0.03 20.84
C LEU A 190 10.78 -0.27 19.53
N HIS A 191 10.09 -0.22 18.39
CA HIS A 191 10.69 -0.42 17.06
C HIS A 191 11.38 0.83 16.53
N GLN A 192 11.02 2.00 17.04
CA GLN A 192 11.63 3.29 16.73
C GLN A 192 11.56 4.19 17.99
N LYS A 193 12.23 5.34 17.94
CA LYS A 193 12.10 6.35 19.00
C LYS A 193 10.64 6.78 19.16
N ALA A 194 10.24 7.12 20.38
CA ALA A 194 8.90 7.65 20.67
C ALA A 194 8.95 8.64 21.83
N ASN A 195 8.09 9.67 21.81
CA ASN A 195 7.96 10.67 22.88
C ASN A 195 6.53 10.74 23.45
N ALA A 196 5.60 9.96 22.91
CA ALA A 196 4.24 9.82 23.40
C ALA A 196 3.70 8.40 23.15
N ALA A 197 2.64 8.03 23.85
CA ALA A 197 1.87 6.82 23.58
C ALA A 197 0.37 7.06 23.65
N SER A 198 -0.40 6.23 22.94
CA SER A 198 -1.81 5.94 23.21
C SER A 198 -1.92 4.47 23.59
N ILE A 199 -2.56 4.16 24.72
CA ILE A 199 -2.83 2.79 25.16
C ILE A 199 -4.31 2.52 24.92
N ARG A 200 -4.63 1.51 24.10
CA ARG A 200 -6.00 1.04 23.92
C ARG A 200 -6.31 -0.07 24.91
N PHE A 201 -7.36 0.12 25.71
CA PHE A 201 -7.66 -0.75 26.84
C PHE A 201 -9.16 -0.93 27.05
N SER A 202 -9.54 -1.93 27.83
CA SER A 202 -10.86 -2.06 28.44
C SER A 202 -10.70 -2.47 29.91
N ILE A 203 -11.46 -1.84 30.80
CA ILE A 203 -11.62 -2.24 32.21
C ILE A 203 -13.11 -2.50 32.45
N PRO A 204 -13.50 -3.30 33.47
CA PRO A 204 -14.90 -3.61 33.72
C PRO A 204 -15.76 -2.35 33.95
N ASP A 205 -17.02 -2.39 33.53
CA ASP A 205 -18.01 -1.41 33.98
C ASP A 205 -18.45 -1.69 35.43
N THR A 206 -19.08 -0.72 36.08
CA THR A 206 -19.77 -0.90 37.36
C THR A 206 -21.13 -1.55 37.15
N SER A 207 -21.68 -2.17 38.19
CA SER A 207 -23.00 -2.82 38.12
C SER A 207 -24.15 -1.86 37.82
N ASP A 208 -23.97 -0.55 38.08
CA ASP A 208 -24.92 0.51 37.74
C ASP A 208 -24.59 1.25 36.43
N GLY A 209 -23.55 0.80 35.71
CA GLY A 209 -23.14 1.29 34.40
C GLY A 209 -22.60 2.73 34.36
N LYS A 210 -22.20 3.26 35.52
CA LYS A 210 -21.58 4.59 35.63
C LYS A 210 -20.10 4.60 35.27
N GLY A 211 -19.49 3.44 35.03
CA GLY A 211 -18.06 3.31 34.85
C GLY A 211 -17.26 3.46 36.15
N GLN A 212 -15.99 3.12 36.07
CA GLN A 212 -15.01 3.31 37.14
C GLN A 212 -13.72 3.92 36.59
N ILE A 213 -12.83 4.33 37.49
CA ILE A 213 -11.47 4.76 37.18
C ILE A 213 -10.52 3.76 37.84
N ALA A 214 -9.53 3.32 37.08
CA ALA A 214 -8.44 2.46 37.53
C ALA A 214 -7.10 3.05 37.08
N GLN A 215 -5.99 2.46 37.53
CA GLN A 215 -4.65 2.99 37.29
C GLN A 215 -3.74 1.95 36.64
N LEU A 216 -3.03 2.38 35.61
CA LEU A 216 -1.91 1.66 35.02
C LEU A 216 -0.60 2.29 35.48
N ARG A 217 0.41 1.47 35.78
CA ARG A 217 1.80 1.91 35.86
C ARG A 217 2.47 1.64 34.52
N VAL A 218 3.13 2.68 34.02
CA VAL A 218 3.96 2.64 32.82
C VAL A 218 5.40 2.87 33.23
N THR A 219 6.30 1.96 32.82
CA THR A 219 7.74 2.11 33.06
C THR A 219 8.57 1.86 31.81
N SER A 220 9.76 2.44 31.73
CA SER A 220 10.73 2.12 30.69
C SER A 220 12.17 2.18 31.20
N GLY A 221 13.06 1.40 30.57
CA GLY A 221 14.50 1.40 30.85
C GLY A 221 15.17 2.78 30.71
N ASP A 222 14.58 3.69 29.94
CA ASP A 222 15.01 5.08 29.78
C ASP A 222 14.50 6.00 30.91
N GLN A 223 14.34 5.48 32.12
CA GLN A 223 13.91 6.22 33.32
C GLN A 223 12.51 6.84 33.24
N LEU A 224 11.63 6.32 32.38
CA LEU A 224 10.21 6.66 32.44
C LEU A 224 9.54 5.88 33.56
N GLU A 225 8.85 6.56 34.46
CA GLU A 225 7.90 5.96 35.40
C GLU A 225 6.70 6.90 35.55
N ARG A 226 5.50 6.40 35.22
CA ARG A 226 4.27 7.18 35.28
C ARG A 226 3.09 6.32 35.71
N THR A 227 2.17 6.91 36.47
CA THR A 227 0.82 6.37 36.68
C THR A 227 -0.14 7.06 35.73
N VAL A 228 -0.98 6.27 35.05
CA VAL A 228 -1.97 6.75 34.08
C VAL A 228 -3.35 6.29 34.55
N ASP A 229 -4.28 7.23 34.66
CA ASP A 229 -5.68 6.91 34.95
C ASP A 229 -6.36 6.38 33.67
N VAL A 230 -7.11 5.31 33.81
CA VAL A 230 -7.91 4.68 32.76
C VAL A 230 -9.36 4.55 33.23
N SER A 231 -10.34 4.72 32.35
CA SER A 231 -11.76 4.74 32.74
C SER A 231 -12.65 3.89 31.85
N SER A 232 -13.72 3.34 32.42
CA SER A 232 -14.83 2.72 31.67
C SER A 232 -16.04 3.64 31.52
N VAL A 233 -15.93 4.92 31.88
CA VAL A 233 -17.03 5.89 31.77
C VAL A 233 -17.48 6.08 30.32
N PHE A 234 -16.55 6.14 29.37
CA PHE A 234 -16.79 6.35 27.93
C PHE A 234 -16.86 5.06 27.11
N SER A 235 -16.70 3.91 27.76
CA SER A 235 -16.90 2.59 27.16
C SER A 235 -18.19 1.96 27.68
N TRP A 236 -18.51 0.76 27.23
CA TRP A 236 -19.66 -0.03 27.65
C TRP A 236 -20.98 0.66 27.35
N ALA A 237 -21.61 0.26 26.24
CA ALA A 237 -23.01 0.49 25.96
C ALA A 237 -23.78 -0.83 25.99
N TYR A 238 -25.08 -0.77 26.26
CA TYR A 238 -25.90 -1.96 26.48
C TYR A 238 -27.17 -1.95 25.64
N GLY A 239 -27.61 -3.15 25.25
CA GLY A 239 -28.88 -3.38 24.60
C GLY A 239 -28.91 -3.03 23.11
N ASN A 240 -30.13 -2.97 22.57
CA ASN A 240 -30.39 -2.54 21.19
C ASN A 240 -30.49 -1.02 21.11
N TYR A 241 -30.37 -0.46 19.91
CA TYR A 241 -30.58 0.97 19.69
C TYR A 241 -32.04 1.38 20.02
N PRO A 242 -32.29 2.51 20.72
CA PRO A 242 -31.30 3.42 21.29
C PRO A 242 -30.55 2.80 22.48
N PHE A 243 -29.22 2.86 22.42
CA PHE A 243 -28.36 2.22 23.42
C PHE A 243 -28.47 2.89 24.78
N THR A 244 -28.15 2.15 25.84
CA THR A 244 -28.18 2.68 27.21
C THR A 244 -26.86 2.42 27.95
N LYS A 245 -26.70 3.10 29.09
CA LYS A 245 -25.64 2.82 30.08
C LYS A 245 -26.11 1.93 31.21
N ASN A 246 -27.20 1.19 31.04
CA ASN A 246 -27.73 0.32 32.07
C ASN A 246 -27.45 -1.15 31.71
N PRO A 247 -26.57 -1.86 32.46
CA PRO A 247 -26.24 -3.25 32.17
C PRO A 247 -27.43 -4.21 32.14
N ALA A 248 -28.56 -3.84 32.76
CA ALA A 248 -29.78 -4.65 32.75
C ALA A 248 -30.52 -4.62 31.41
N ASP A 249 -30.20 -3.69 30.50
CA ASP A 249 -30.95 -3.47 29.26
C ASP A 249 -30.50 -4.38 28.09
N GLY A 250 -29.42 -5.15 28.26
CA GLY A 250 -29.03 -6.18 27.29
C GLY A 250 -27.54 -6.46 27.24
N LEU A 251 -27.10 -6.98 26.08
CA LEU A 251 -25.71 -7.37 25.87
C LEU A 251 -24.79 -6.14 25.71
N PRO A 252 -23.55 -6.22 26.22
CA PRO A 252 -22.59 -5.12 26.16
C PRO A 252 -21.90 -5.01 24.80
N HIS A 253 -21.48 -3.80 24.45
CA HIS A 253 -20.64 -3.47 23.29
C HIS A 253 -19.88 -2.16 23.55
N HIS A 254 -19.04 -1.72 22.60
CA HIS A 254 -18.21 -0.51 22.72
C HIS A 254 -17.26 -0.61 23.93
N PHE A 255 -16.55 -1.73 24.02
CA PHE A 255 -15.85 -2.17 25.22
C PHE A 255 -14.59 -1.37 25.55
N TYR A 256 -13.92 -0.84 24.54
CA TYR A 256 -12.58 -0.26 24.67
C TYR A 256 -12.64 1.26 24.71
N ASP A 257 -11.60 1.84 25.29
CA ASP A 257 -11.26 3.26 25.25
C ASP A 257 -9.76 3.40 24.95
N GLU A 258 -9.32 4.64 24.77
CA GLU A 258 -7.89 4.96 24.66
C GLU A 258 -7.49 6.04 25.66
N VAL A 259 -6.26 5.95 26.17
CA VAL A 259 -5.63 7.03 26.92
C VAL A 259 -4.32 7.40 26.25
N HIS A 260 -4.14 8.69 25.94
CA HIS A 260 -2.94 9.20 25.27
C HIS A 260 -2.19 10.19 26.16
N PHE A 261 -0.86 10.18 26.11
CA PHE A 261 -0.03 11.10 26.89
C PHE A 261 1.40 11.26 26.33
N LEU A 262 1.96 12.47 26.50
CA LEU A 262 3.38 12.75 26.29
C LEU A 262 4.23 12.17 27.43
N PHE A 263 5.38 11.58 27.11
CA PHE A 263 6.33 11.08 28.09
C PHE A 263 7.10 12.21 28.81
N GLY A 264 7.22 13.38 28.17
CA GLY A 264 8.07 14.50 28.62
C GLY A 264 9.56 14.32 28.26
N GLN A 265 9.89 13.22 27.57
CA GLN A 265 11.22 12.87 27.08
C GLN A 265 11.08 11.93 25.88
N SER A 266 12.15 11.72 25.11
CA SER A 266 12.18 10.68 24.07
C SER A 266 12.70 9.37 24.64
N LEU A 267 11.96 8.28 24.40
CA LEU A 267 12.42 6.91 24.60
C LEU A 267 13.16 6.43 23.35
N SER A 268 14.20 5.64 23.57
CA SER A 268 15.05 5.10 22.52
C SER A 268 14.39 3.89 21.83
N GLN A 269 14.76 3.68 20.56
CA GLN A 269 14.48 2.40 19.89
C GLN A 269 15.10 1.25 20.69
N GLY A 270 14.37 0.15 20.82
CA GLY A 270 14.75 -1.05 21.56
C GLY A 270 14.43 -0.99 23.05
N SER A 271 14.06 0.17 23.60
CA SER A 271 13.65 0.28 25.00
C SER A 271 12.37 -0.51 25.25
N THR A 272 12.32 -1.18 26.40
CA THR A 272 11.10 -1.85 26.86
C THR A 272 10.18 -0.80 27.49
N PHE A 273 8.93 -0.76 27.05
CA PHE A 273 7.83 -0.01 27.63
C PHE A 273 6.88 -1.00 28.30
N ARG A 274 6.87 -0.99 29.62
CA ARG A 274 6.08 -1.93 30.43
C ARG A 274 4.78 -1.27 30.87
N VAL A 275 3.67 -1.96 30.65
CA VAL A 275 2.33 -1.61 31.16
C VAL A 275 1.94 -2.62 32.23
N GLN A 276 1.61 -2.14 33.43
CA GLN A 276 1.25 -2.95 34.60
C GLN A 276 -0.04 -2.43 35.25
N GLY A 277 -0.93 -3.31 35.69
CA GLY A 277 -2.11 -2.92 36.49
C GLY A 277 -1.70 -2.41 37.89
N LEU A 278 -2.42 -1.41 38.43
CA LEU A 278 -2.18 -0.92 39.80
C LEU A 278 -3.40 -1.01 40.71
N THR A 279 -4.60 -0.83 40.19
CA THR A 279 -5.81 -0.93 41.02
C THR A 279 -6.13 -2.40 41.31
N ALA A 280 -6.09 -2.77 42.60
CA ALA A 280 -6.35 -4.12 43.07
C ALA A 280 -7.75 -4.60 42.68
N GLY A 281 -7.85 -5.85 42.20
CA GLY A 281 -9.13 -6.46 41.81
C GLY A 281 -9.70 -5.96 40.48
N VAL A 282 -8.98 -5.13 39.73
CA VAL A 282 -9.33 -4.73 38.37
C VAL A 282 -8.56 -5.58 37.36
N THR A 283 -9.28 -6.14 36.38
CA THR A 283 -8.68 -6.77 35.20
C THR A 283 -8.60 -5.73 34.08
N TYR A 284 -7.42 -5.54 33.51
CA TYR A 284 -7.19 -4.66 32.37
C TYR A 284 -7.04 -5.54 31.14
N THR A 285 -7.85 -5.31 30.13
CA THR A 285 -7.65 -5.89 28.79
C THR A 285 -6.89 -4.87 27.98
N ILE A 286 -5.62 -5.12 27.67
CA ILE A 286 -4.79 -4.25 26.82
C ILE A 286 -4.82 -4.82 25.41
N ASP A 287 -5.23 -3.99 24.47
CA ASP A 287 -5.35 -4.34 23.04
C ASP A 287 -4.04 -4.03 22.32
N LEU A 288 -3.64 -2.76 22.32
CA LEU A 288 -2.42 -2.29 21.67
C LEU A 288 -1.87 -1.05 22.36
N VAL A 289 -0.63 -0.72 21.98
CA VAL A 289 -0.03 0.59 22.27
C VAL A 289 0.42 1.24 20.96
N SER A 290 -0.08 2.43 20.68
CA SER A 290 0.41 3.29 19.61
C SER A 290 1.55 4.16 20.15
N PHE A 291 2.74 4.05 19.58
CA PHE A 291 3.91 4.86 19.96
C PHE A 291 4.16 5.98 18.94
N TYR A 292 4.18 7.23 19.40
CA TYR A 292 4.27 8.41 18.55
C TYR A 292 5.64 9.08 18.61
N ASP A 293 6.08 9.60 17.47
CA ASP A 293 7.00 10.75 17.42
C ASP A 293 6.14 12.02 17.27
N ALA A 294 5.51 12.40 18.39
CA ALA A 294 4.62 13.54 18.47
C ALA A 294 5.36 14.85 18.14
N PRO A 295 4.73 15.79 17.40
CA PRO A 295 5.33 17.08 17.10
C PRO A 295 5.70 17.86 18.37
N GLU A 296 6.69 18.74 18.25
CA GLU A 296 6.98 19.74 19.27
C GLU A 296 5.83 20.75 19.40
N GLU A 297 5.73 21.40 20.56
CA GLU A 297 4.75 22.48 20.78
C GLU A 297 4.97 23.61 19.78
N TYR A 298 3.93 23.93 19.00
CA TYR A 298 4.00 25.03 18.05
C TYR A 298 4.07 26.36 18.78
N GLN A 299 5.04 27.18 18.39
CA GLN A 299 5.25 28.48 18.99
C GLN A 299 4.22 29.49 18.48
N LYS A 300 3.63 30.26 19.40
CA LYS A 300 2.67 31.33 19.09
C LYS A 300 3.31 32.36 18.14
N PRO A 301 2.75 32.62 16.95
CA PRO A 301 3.25 33.66 16.06
C PRO A 301 3.03 35.06 16.63
N ALA A 302 3.83 36.04 16.21
CA ALA A 302 3.76 37.41 16.75
C ALA A 302 2.49 38.19 16.35
N ASP A 303 1.89 37.90 15.19
CA ASP A 303 0.74 38.64 14.63
C ASP A 303 -0.56 37.83 14.69
N VAL A 304 -0.95 37.41 15.90
CA VAL A 304 -2.19 36.67 16.16
C VAL A 304 -2.93 37.28 17.35
N LEU A 305 -4.21 36.92 17.52
CA LEU A 305 -4.93 37.19 18.76
C LEU A 305 -4.79 35.97 19.67
N SER A 306 -4.38 36.16 20.92
CA SER A 306 -4.31 35.07 21.90
C SER A 306 -5.62 34.97 22.65
N VAL A 307 -6.11 33.75 22.86
CA VAL A 307 -7.34 33.52 23.64
C VAL A 307 -7.20 33.98 25.09
N LEU A 308 -5.97 33.96 25.64
CA LEU A 308 -5.66 34.43 26.99
C LEU A 308 -5.90 35.94 27.16
N ASP A 309 -5.76 36.72 26.09
CA ASP A 309 -6.04 38.17 26.11
C ASP A 309 -7.54 38.46 26.33
N TYR A 310 -8.40 37.47 26.11
CA TYR A 310 -9.85 37.53 26.36
C TYR A 310 -10.24 36.94 27.72
N GLY A 311 -9.28 36.42 28.48
CA GLY A 311 -9.48 35.89 29.83
C GLY A 311 -9.91 34.41 29.88
N ALA A 312 -9.72 33.64 28.81
CA ALA A 312 -9.95 32.19 28.84
C ALA A 312 -8.99 31.49 29.82
N ASP A 313 -9.49 30.46 30.51
CA ASP A 313 -8.74 29.69 31.50
C ASP A 313 -8.13 28.42 30.89
N ASN A 314 -6.83 28.48 30.61
CA ASN A 314 -6.08 27.35 30.05
C ASN A 314 -5.72 26.25 31.07
N LYS A 315 -6.21 26.35 32.31
CA LYS A 315 -6.10 25.29 33.33
C LYS A 315 -7.33 24.38 33.36
N GLY A 316 -8.40 24.74 32.65
CA GLY A 316 -9.62 23.95 32.56
C GLY A 316 -10.45 23.95 33.84
N ILE A 317 -10.32 24.99 34.68
CA ILE A 317 -11.05 25.10 35.95
C ILE A 317 -12.35 25.90 35.75
N GLN A 318 -12.30 26.99 34.98
CA GLN A 318 -13.44 27.85 34.69
C GLN A 318 -13.92 27.67 33.24
N ASP A 319 -15.24 27.76 33.04
CA ASP A 319 -15.83 27.79 31.71
C ASP A 319 -15.29 28.99 30.92
N SER A 320 -14.76 28.71 29.72
CA SER A 320 -14.13 29.67 28.82
C SER A 320 -14.95 29.93 27.56
N THR A 321 -16.19 29.42 27.47
CA THR A 321 -17.05 29.55 26.28
C THR A 321 -17.19 30.99 25.80
N ASP A 322 -17.61 31.92 26.68
CA ASP A 322 -17.86 33.31 26.27
C ASP A 322 -16.58 34.03 25.82
N GLN A 323 -15.45 33.74 26.49
CA GLN A 323 -14.16 34.32 26.18
C GLN A 323 -13.65 33.83 24.83
N ILE A 324 -13.77 32.54 24.56
CA ILE A 324 -13.36 31.93 23.28
C ILE A 324 -14.25 32.43 22.15
N GLN A 325 -15.59 32.44 22.29
CA GLN A 325 -16.49 32.93 21.23
C GLN A 325 -16.21 34.40 20.90
N LYS A 326 -16.00 35.25 21.91
CA LYS A 326 -15.63 36.64 21.68
C LYS A 326 -14.30 36.77 20.94
N ALA A 327 -13.32 35.94 21.27
CA ALA A 327 -12.03 35.92 20.59
C ALA A 327 -12.15 35.48 19.12
N ILE A 328 -13.01 34.51 18.84
CA ILE A 328 -13.36 34.05 17.48
C ILE A 328 -13.98 35.20 16.67
N ASP A 329 -14.98 35.88 17.24
CA ASP A 329 -15.69 36.97 16.58
C ASP A 329 -14.74 38.12 16.23
N ASP A 330 -13.88 38.52 17.19
CA ASP A 330 -12.88 39.57 16.98
C ASP A 330 -11.81 39.16 15.96
N ALA A 331 -11.40 37.88 15.93
CA ALA A 331 -10.44 37.35 14.96
C ALA A 331 -11.01 37.39 13.54
N SER A 332 -12.26 36.97 13.37
CA SER A 332 -13.00 37.05 12.10
C SER A 332 -13.12 38.51 11.62
N ALA A 333 -13.56 39.41 12.50
CA ALA A 333 -13.75 40.83 12.18
C ALA A 333 -12.44 41.52 11.80
N LYS A 334 -11.33 41.17 12.47
CA LYS A 334 -10.00 41.76 12.23
C LYS A 334 -9.19 41.04 11.15
N LYS A 335 -9.72 39.93 10.58
CA LYS A 335 -9.01 39.05 9.64
C LYS A 335 -7.66 38.59 10.17
N LYS A 336 -7.63 38.24 11.47
CA LYS A 336 -6.45 37.67 12.14
C LYS A 336 -6.70 36.22 12.54
N THR A 337 -5.62 35.47 12.69
CA THR A 337 -5.68 34.15 13.32
C THR A 337 -5.95 34.29 14.82
N LEU A 338 -6.90 33.51 15.33
CA LEU A 338 -7.04 33.22 16.75
C LEU A 338 -6.08 32.09 17.12
N TRP A 339 -5.24 32.35 18.11
CA TRP A 339 -4.34 31.38 18.72
C TRP A 339 -4.91 30.90 20.06
N LEU A 340 -5.17 29.60 20.16
CA LEU A 340 -5.46 28.89 21.39
C LEU A 340 -4.12 28.50 22.02
N ASP A 341 -3.73 29.20 23.09
CA ASP A 341 -2.47 28.92 23.81
C ASP A 341 -2.49 27.50 24.42
N ALA A 342 -1.31 26.90 24.64
CA ALA A 342 -1.22 25.58 25.25
C ALA A 342 -1.92 25.53 26.62
N GLY A 343 -2.59 24.40 26.89
CA GLY A 343 -3.41 24.16 28.06
C GLY A 343 -4.73 23.48 27.72
N ARG A 344 -5.59 23.37 28.74
CA ARG A 344 -6.92 22.76 28.63
C ARG A 344 -7.99 23.81 28.89
N TYR A 345 -9.00 23.90 28.04
CA TYR A 345 -10.08 24.90 28.14
C TYR A 345 -11.41 24.19 28.33
N LEU A 346 -12.02 24.39 29.51
CA LEU A 346 -13.36 23.89 29.80
C LEU A 346 -14.39 24.76 29.06
N VAL A 347 -15.33 24.13 28.35
CA VAL A 347 -16.42 24.80 27.64
C VAL A 347 -17.76 24.13 27.91
N HIS A 348 -18.83 24.92 27.97
CA HIS A 348 -20.21 24.44 28.18
C HIS A 348 -21.16 24.73 27.01
N SER A 349 -20.69 25.37 25.94
CA SER A 349 -21.42 25.48 24.67
C SER A 349 -20.50 25.48 23.46
N ARG A 350 -21.06 25.02 22.33
CA ARG A 350 -20.43 25.03 21.01
C ARG A 350 -20.14 26.45 20.51
N PHE A 351 -19.13 26.58 19.67
CA PHE A 351 -18.76 27.82 18.99
C PHE A 351 -19.39 27.89 17.60
N VAL A 352 -19.76 29.10 17.18
CA VAL A 352 -20.19 29.38 15.80
C VAL A 352 -19.11 30.15 15.08
N LEU A 353 -18.71 29.64 13.91
CA LEU A 353 -17.57 30.09 13.14
C LEU A 353 -18.01 30.66 11.79
N ASN A 354 -17.33 31.71 11.33
CA ASN A 354 -17.41 32.18 9.94
C ASN A 354 -16.18 33.03 9.61
N GLU A 355 -15.54 32.79 8.47
CA GLU A 355 -14.39 33.54 7.95
C GLU A 355 -13.27 33.77 8.99
N VAL A 356 -12.83 32.70 9.65
CA VAL A 356 -11.90 32.75 10.77
C VAL A 356 -10.89 31.61 10.71
N VAL A 357 -9.65 31.91 11.10
CA VAL A 357 -8.60 30.91 11.33
C VAL A 357 -8.43 30.73 12.83
N VAL A 358 -8.64 29.52 13.34
CA VAL A 358 -8.41 29.13 14.75
C VAL A 358 -7.31 28.07 14.79
N ARG A 359 -6.28 28.32 15.58
CA ARG A 359 -5.08 27.48 15.63
C ARG A 359 -4.63 27.24 17.07
N GLY A 360 -4.32 26.00 17.42
CA GLY A 360 -3.70 25.65 18.70
C GLY A 360 -2.18 25.46 18.62
N ALA A 361 -1.60 25.16 19.77
CA ALA A 361 -0.17 24.84 19.91
C ALA A 361 0.18 23.38 19.52
N GLY A 362 -0.76 22.63 18.95
CA GLY A 362 -0.66 21.20 18.66
C GLY A 362 -1.69 20.41 19.47
N ALA A 363 -2.26 19.35 18.89
CA ALA A 363 -3.27 18.49 19.54
C ALA A 363 -2.79 17.90 20.88
N TRP A 364 -1.49 17.63 21.02
CA TRP A 364 -0.91 17.15 22.29
C TRP A 364 -0.80 18.22 23.39
N TYR A 365 -0.98 19.50 23.05
CA TYR A 365 -0.68 20.64 23.93
C TYR A 365 -1.88 21.55 24.17
N THR A 366 -2.83 21.62 23.24
CA THR A 366 -4.03 22.45 23.32
C THR A 366 -5.27 21.57 23.25
N GLU A 367 -6.04 21.54 24.32
CA GLU A 367 -7.28 20.76 24.41
C GLU A 367 -8.43 21.68 24.76
N VAL A 368 -9.50 21.64 23.97
CA VAL A 368 -10.81 22.20 24.33
C VAL A 368 -11.65 21.01 24.73
N PHE A 369 -12.21 21.03 25.95
CA PHE A 369 -12.96 19.91 26.48
C PHE A 369 -14.22 20.36 27.22
N THR A 370 -15.18 19.45 27.36
CA THR A 370 -16.38 19.65 28.18
C THR A 370 -16.44 18.59 29.28
N ASN A 371 -17.13 18.91 30.37
CA ASN A 371 -17.53 17.96 31.42
C ASN A 371 -19.05 17.79 31.53
N VAL A 372 -19.79 18.40 30.61
CA VAL A 372 -21.23 18.21 30.43
C VAL A 372 -21.46 17.45 29.13
N THR A 373 -22.43 16.53 29.15
CA THR A 373 -22.71 15.59 28.04
C THR A 373 -23.01 16.27 26.70
N TYR A 374 -23.34 17.57 26.71
CA TYR A 374 -23.48 18.42 25.53
C TYR A 374 -22.83 19.77 25.85
N GLY A 375 -22.14 20.39 24.89
CA GLY A 375 -21.53 21.70 25.14
C GLY A 375 -20.19 21.94 24.46
N ILE A 376 -19.78 21.09 23.51
CA ILE A 376 -18.54 21.26 22.78
C ILE A 376 -18.79 21.24 21.28
N GLY A 377 -17.88 21.89 20.54
CA GLY A 377 -17.75 21.75 19.11
C GLY A 377 -17.49 23.09 18.42
N PHE A 378 -16.88 23.01 17.25
CA PHE A 378 -16.51 24.16 16.41
C PHE A 378 -17.37 24.11 15.14
N TYR A 379 -18.50 24.81 15.14
CA TYR A 379 -19.54 24.67 14.13
C TYR A 379 -19.56 25.83 13.14
N ALA A 380 -19.75 25.50 11.87
CA ALA A 380 -20.32 26.44 10.91
C ALA A 380 -21.79 26.71 11.23
N LYS A 381 -22.32 27.82 10.72
CA LYS A 381 -23.76 28.04 10.68
C LYS A 381 -24.42 26.96 9.84
N ARG A 382 -25.69 26.68 10.13
CA ARG A 382 -26.47 25.77 9.29
C ARG A 382 -26.70 26.39 7.92
N ALA A 383 -26.90 25.55 6.90
CA ALA A 383 -27.14 26.05 5.54
C ALA A 383 -28.38 26.94 5.46
N GLU A 384 -29.46 26.63 6.20
CA GLU A 384 -30.66 27.46 6.27
C GLU A 384 -30.45 28.81 6.97
N GLU A 385 -29.37 28.96 7.75
CA GLU A 385 -28.95 30.21 8.39
C GLU A 385 -27.94 31.00 7.52
N GLY A 386 -27.75 30.58 6.27
CA GLY A 386 -26.83 31.17 5.29
C GLY A 386 -25.47 30.47 5.20
N GLY A 387 -25.24 29.41 5.99
CA GLY A 387 -23.98 28.67 6.03
C GLY A 387 -22.79 29.51 6.51
N SER A 388 -21.61 28.89 6.54
CA SER A 388 -20.34 29.59 6.78
C SER A 388 -19.37 29.36 5.64
N SER A 389 -18.37 30.23 5.53
CA SER A 389 -17.28 30.07 4.56
C SER A 389 -15.93 30.42 5.16
N GLY A 390 -14.84 29.86 4.61
CA GLY A 390 -13.48 30.23 4.96
C GLY A 390 -13.13 29.99 6.43
N ILE A 391 -13.63 28.91 7.01
CA ILE A 391 -13.22 28.46 8.35
C ILE A 391 -11.94 27.64 8.19
N GLU A 392 -10.92 27.97 8.97
CA GLU A 392 -9.70 27.17 9.01
C GLU A 392 -9.38 26.77 10.46
N LEU A 393 -9.40 25.47 10.77
CA LEU A 393 -9.09 24.92 12.10
C LEU A 393 -7.77 24.14 12.04
N TYR A 394 -6.85 24.46 12.96
CA TYR A 394 -5.52 23.86 12.97
C TYR A 394 -5.05 23.44 14.36
N ASP A 395 -4.59 22.20 14.49
CA ASP A 395 -3.61 21.80 15.53
C ASP A 395 -4.09 21.94 16.99
N PHE A 396 -5.27 21.42 17.33
CA PHE A 396 -5.77 21.31 18.72
C PHE A 396 -6.72 20.12 18.89
N SER A 397 -6.97 19.74 20.13
CA SER A 397 -7.86 18.63 20.50
C SER A 397 -9.24 19.12 20.92
N ILE A 398 -10.26 18.32 20.61
CA ILE A 398 -11.66 18.51 20.97
C ILE A 398 -12.12 17.24 21.71
N THR A 399 -12.29 17.35 23.02
CA THR A 399 -12.63 16.20 23.87
C THR A 399 -14.03 16.36 24.46
N GLY A 400 -14.94 15.49 24.06
CA GLY A 400 -16.32 15.50 24.50
C GLY A 400 -16.55 14.89 25.88
N SER A 401 -17.82 14.69 26.20
CA SER A 401 -18.27 13.95 27.38
C SER A 401 -19.42 12.99 27.02
N THR A 402 -19.51 12.61 25.75
CA THR A 402 -20.51 11.68 25.23
C THR A 402 -20.12 10.28 25.68
N ASN A 403 -20.98 9.65 26.48
CA ASN A 403 -20.79 8.29 26.99
C ASN A 403 -21.94 7.35 26.62
N VAL A 404 -22.87 7.81 25.77
CA VAL A 404 -23.89 7.00 25.11
C VAL A 404 -24.41 7.79 23.91
N ARG A 405 -24.81 7.10 22.86
CA ARG A 405 -25.37 7.75 21.67
C ARG A 405 -26.76 8.33 21.93
N ASN A 406 -26.93 9.62 21.67
CA ASN A 406 -28.23 10.29 21.63
C ASN A 406 -28.34 11.15 20.36
N ASP A 407 -29.10 10.68 19.38
CA ASP A 407 -29.15 11.34 18.06
C ASP A 407 -29.80 12.73 18.07
N ASN A 408 -30.56 13.07 19.11
CA ASN A 408 -31.14 14.41 19.26
C ASN A 408 -30.15 15.45 19.80
N GLN A 409 -28.94 15.04 20.19
CA GLN A 409 -27.92 15.93 20.71
C GLN A 409 -26.96 16.39 19.60
N LEU A 410 -26.55 17.66 19.70
CA LEU A 410 -25.59 18.31 18.82
C LEU A 410 -24.25 18.38 19.54
N ASP A 411 -23.56 17.26 19.58
CA ASP A 411 -22.34 17.00 20.33
C ASP A 411 -21.28 16.33 19.43
N SER A 412 -21.14 16.83 18.20
CA SER A 412 -20.04 16.47 17.29
C SER A 412 -18.85 17.42 17.48
N GLY A 413 -17.63 16.99 17.13
CA GLY A 413 -16.45 17.86 17.20
C GLY A 413 -16.58 19.09 16.29
N THR A 414 -17.09 18.89 15.07
CA THR A 414 -17.47 19.98 14.14
C THR A 414 -18.79 19.68 13.43
N GLY A 415 -19.46 20.70 12.91
CA GLY A 415 -20.64 20.52 12.08
C GLY A 415 -21.13 21.78 11.39
N GLY A 416 -22.34 21.72 10.80
CA GLY A 416 -22.91 22.79 9.98
C GLY A 416 -22.41 22.78 8.54
N ALA A 417 -22.49 23.93 7.85
CA ALA A 417 -22.20 24.06 6.42
C ALA A 417 -20.91 24.91 6.13
N PRO A 418 -19.69 24.33 6.22
CA PRO A 418 -18.42 25.07 6.10
C PRO A 418 -17.86 25.12 4.67
N SER A 419 -18.40 26.00 3.82
CA SER A 419 -17.88 26.17 2.45
C SER A 419 -16.42 26.65 2.44
N ARG A 420 -15.63 26.25 1.43
CA ARG A 420 -14.24 26.69 1.22
C ARG A 420 -13.37 26.67 2.48
N SER A 421 -13.54 25.67 3.33
CA SER A 421 -12.95 25.58 4.67
C SER A 421 -11.86 24.49 4.75
N ILE A 422 -11.01 24.55 5.77
CA ILE A 422 -9.93 23.59 6.01
C ILE A 422 -9.91 23.17 7.47
N PHE A 423 -9.97 21.87 7.76
CA PHE A 423 -9.75 21.32 9.10
C PHE A 423 -8.51 20.43 9.07
N GLN A 424 -7.49 20.73 9.88
CA GLN A 424 -6.22 20.01 9.85
C GLN A 424 -5.61 19.83 11.24
N GLY A 425 -5.01 18.67 11.51
CA GLY A 425 -4.24 18.45 12.74
C GLY A 425 -5.12 18.39 13.98
N LEU A 426 -6.41 18.05 13.84
CA LEU A 426 -7.33 17.95 14.96
C LEU A 426 -7.25 16.56 15.60
N TRP A 427 -7.43 16.48 16.92
CA TRP A 427 -7.73 15.23 17.62
C TRP A 427 -9.12 15.34 18.22
N ILE A 428 -10.04 14.45 17.85
CA ILE A 428 -11.44 14.50 18.29
C ILE A 428 -11.76 13.18 19.00
N GLU A 429 -12.22 13.27 20.24
CA GLU A 429 -12.56 12.08 21.02
C GLU A 429 -13.74 12.30 21.97
N HIS A 430 -14.43 11.21 22.31
CA HIS A 430 -15.58 11.20 23.24
C HIS A 430 -16.71 12.17 22.87
N THR A 431 -16.87 12.46 21.58
CA THR A 431 -18.03 13.13 21.00
C THR A 431 -18.99 12.10 20.39
N LYS A 432 -20.21 12.49 20.05
CA LYS A 432 -21.12 11.59 19.30
C LYS A 432 -20.53 11.27 17.93
N CYS A 433 -20.26 12.29 17.13
CA CYS A 433 -19.56 12.15 15.86
C CYS A 433 -18.27 12.95 15.88
N GLY A 434 -17.29 12.59 15.05
CA GLY A 434 -16.15 13.46 14.80
C GLY A 434 -16.63 14.72 14.09
N MET A 435 -17.28 14.53 12.93
CA MET A 435 -17.82 15.60 12.11
C MET A 435 -19.18 15.22 11.53
N TRP A 436 -20.23 15.99 11.86
CA TRP A 436 -21.56 15.86 11.24
C TRP A 436 -21.86 17.11 10.42
N LEU A 437 -21.72 17.02 9.10
CA LEU A 437 -21.63 18.16 8.20
C LEU A 437 -22.88 18.24 7.32
N ASP A 438 -23.81 19.10 7.73
CA ASP A 438 -25.08 19.33 7.04
C ASP A 438 -24.91 20.40 5.94
N GLY A 439 -25.11 19.99 4.69
CA GLY A 439 -25.09 20.87 3.53
C GLY A 439 -26.40 21.63 3.26
N PRO A 440 -26.51 22.29 2.09
CA PRO A 440 -25.49 22.33 1.05
C PRO A 440 -24.27 23.20 1.42
N PHE A 441 -23.07 22.71 1.08
CA PHE A 441 -21.82 23.48 1.05
C PHE A 441 -20.85 22.89 0.02
N ASP A 442 -19.81 23.64 -0.31
CA ASP A 442 -18.82 23.29 -1.34
C ASP A 442 -17.39 23.49 -0.85
N GLY A 443 -16.47 22.56 -1.17
CA GLY A 443 -15.04 22.83 -1.07
C GLY A 443 -14.43 22.69 0.32
N LEU A 444 -14.94 21.81 1.20
CA LEU A 444 -14.30 21.51 2.48
C LEU A 444 -13.10 20.56 2.29
N HIS A 445 -12.00 20.85 2.98
CA HIS A 445 -10.82 19.99 3.00
C HIS A 445 -10.47 19.58 4.43
N VAL A 446 -10.56 18.30 4.75
CA VAL A 446 -10.15 17.72 6.03
C VAL A 446 -8.88 16.91 5.81
N ALA A 447 -7.83 17.19 6.58
CA ALA A 447 -6.54 16.51 6.49
C ALA A 447 -5.93 16.22 7.87
N ASP A 448 -5.07 15.21 8.00
CA ASP A 448 -4.22 15.02 9.21
C ASP A 448 -5.03 15.04 10.52
N THR A 449 -6.21 14.40 10.55
CA THR A 449 -7.11 14.43 11.71
C THR A 449 -7.18 13.06 12.37
N THR A 450 -7.13 13.03 13.71
CA THR A 450 -7.28 11.82 14.52
C THR A 450 -8.67 11.81 15.17
N MET A 451 -9.41 10.72 15.06
CA MET A 451 -10.74 10.57 15.66
C MET A 451 -10.82 9.25 16.43
N ARG A 452 -11.11 9.32 17.73
CA ARG A 452 -11.07 8.14 18.62
C ARG A 452 -12.31 8.05 19.48
N ASN A 453 -12.78 6.84 19.74
CA ASN A 453 -13.78 6.55 20.79
C ASN A 453 -15.06 7.41 20.64
N LEU A 454 -15.67 7.30 19.46
CA LEU A 454 -16.86 8.06 19.09
C LEU A 454 -18.11 7.18 19.19
N TYR A 455 -19.26 7.76 19.56
CA TYR A 455 -20.50 6.99 19.74
C TYR A 455 -21.34 6.79 18.47
N ALA A 456 -20.97 7.45 17.39
CA ALA A 456 -21.54 7.32 16.06
C ALA A 456 -20.42 7.53 15.02
N ASP A 457 -20.71 8.25 13.94
CA ASP A 457 -19.84 8.38 12.78
C ASP A 457 -18.51 9.10 13.07
N GLY A 458 -17.46 8.71 12.35
CA GLY A 458 -16.24 9.52 12.26
C GLY A 458 -16.52 10.83 11.54
N VAL A 459 -16.81 10.74 10.23
CA VAL A 459 -17.26 11.86 9.41
C VAL A 459 -18.51 11.47 8.63
N ASN A 460 -19.52 12.33 8.65
CA ASN A 460 -20.69 12.21 7.79
C ASN A 460 -20.87 13.50 6.96
N PHE A 461 -20.74 13.36 5.63
CA PHE A 461 -21.19 14.37 4.67
C PHE A 461 -22.67 14.14 4.42
N HIS A 462 -23.50 15.05 4.92
CA HIS A 462 -24.93 14.88 4.93
C HIS A 462 -25.60 16.03 4.17
N LEU A 463 -26.54 15.72 3.28
CA LEU A 463 -27.46 16.68 2.67
C LEU A 463 -26.79 17.69 1.71
N GLY A 464 -26.33 17.24 0.55
CA GLY A 464 -25.94 18.12 -0.55
C GLY A 464 -24.53 18.70 -0.43
N VAL A 465 -23.61 17.94 0.14
CA VAL A 465 -22.19 18.30 0.24
C VAL A 465 -21.52 18.11 -1.12
N THR A 466 -20.71 19.08 -1.57
CA THR A 466 -20.07 19.01 -2.89
C THR A 466 -18.58 19.33 -2.87
N ASN A 467 -17.85 18.73 -3.82
CA ASN A 467 -16.41 18.91 -4.04
C ASN A 467 -15.62 19.00 -2.73
N SER A 468 -15.82 18.05 -1.82
CA SER A 468 -15.19 18.05 -0.50
C SER A 468 -14.35 16.80 -0.29
N VAL A 469 -13.26 16.94 0.46
CA VAL A 469 -12.25 15.90 0.66
C VAL A 469 -12.04 15.62 2.15
N VAL A 470 -11.98 14.35 2.51
CA VAL A 470 -11.38 13.88 3.77
C VAL A 470 -10.18 13.02 3.43
N GLU A 471 -9.00 13.43 3.85
CA GLU A 471 -7.77 12.67 3.61
C GLU A 471 -6.81 12.59 4.78
N GLN A 472 -5.86 11.65 4.71
CA GLN A 472 -4.79 11.48 5.69
C GLN A 472 -5.30 11.46 7.15
N SER A 473 -6.53 10.96 7.35
CA SER A 473 -7.18 10.96 8.66
C SER A 473 -7.17 9.56 9.26
N ASN A 474 -7.08 9.50 10.57
CA ASN A 474 -6.92 8.27 11.32
C ASN A 474 -8.06 8.11 12.32
N LEU A 475 -8.88 7.07 12.13
CA LEU A 475 -10.10 6.87 12.88
C LEU A 475 -10.08 5.50 13.55
N ARG A 476 -10.39 5.43 14.84
CA ARG A 476 -10.49 4.16 15.57
C ARG A 476 -11.61 4.14 16.60
N ASN A 477 -12.24 2.97 16.77
CA ASN A 477 -13.25 2.73 17.79
C ASN A 477 -14.49 3.63 17.63
N LEU A 478 -15.22 3.43 16.53
CA LEU A 478 -16.32 4.30 16.08
C LEU A 478 -17.67 3.60 16.31
N GLY A 479 -18.67 4.31 16.79
CA GLY A 479 -19.98 3.76 17.16
C GLY A 479 -21.01 3.71 16.02
N ASP A 480 -20.61 4.06 14.81
CA ASP A 480 -21.30 3.88 13.52
C ASP A 480 -20.25 3.97 12.39
N ASP A 481 -20.68 4.33 11.18
CA ASP A 481 -19.84 4.45 9.99
C ASP A 481 -18.57 5.27 10.22
N GLY A 482 -17.43 4.73 9.78
CA GLY A 482 -16.18 5.48 9.89
C GLY A 482 -16.18 6.75 9.06
N LEU A 483 -16.44 6.62 7.77
CA LEU A 483 -16.65 7.72 6.85
C LEU A 483 -17.90 7.49 6.01
N ALA A 484 -18.88 8.39 6.10
CA ALA A 484 -20.15 8.30 5.39
C ALA A 484 -20.39 9.50 4.48
N MET A 485 -20.92 9.23 3.29
CA MET A 485 -21.61 10.22 2.46
C MET A 485 -23.09 9.84 2.43
N TRP A 486 -23.94 10.65 3.03
CA TRP A 486 -25.38 10.44 3.09
C TRP A 486 -26.13 11.54 2.36
N SER A 487 -26.55 11.21 1.14
CA SER A 487 -27.28 12.10 0.25
C SER A 487 -28.76 12.23 0.63
N ASP A 488 -29.07 12.56 1.89
CA ASP A 488 -30.43 12.81 2.37
C ASP A 488 -31.04 14.00 1.64
N LYS A 489 -32.17 13.77 0.96
CA LYS A 489 -32.98 14.75 0.19
C LYS A 489 -32.26 15.50 -0.95
N GLN A 490 -30.95 15.69 -0.87
CA GLN A 490 -30.10 16.37 -1.84
C GLN A 490 -28.87 15.51 -2.13
N PRO A 491 -28.47 15.38 -3.40
CA PRO A 491 -27.33 14.56 -3.77
C PRO A 491 -26.02 15.21 -3.31
N ASP A 492 -25.20 14.45 -2.58
CA ASP A 492 -23.80 14.76 -2.39
C ASP A 492 -23.06 14.50 -3.70
N LYS A 493 -22.13 15.38 -4.08
CA LYS A 493 -21.47 15.30 -5.39
C LYS A 493 -19.97 15.48 -5.36
N LYS A 494 -19.25 14.64 -6.10
CA LYS A 494 -17.81 14.78 -6.35
C LYS A 494 -16.97 14.86 -5.07
N ASN A 495 -17.45 14.24 -4.00
CA ASN A 495 -16.71 14.14 -2.76
C ASN A 495 -15.73 12.97 -2.82
N VAL A 496 -14.63 13.10 -2.08
CA VAL A 496 -13.56 12.10 -2.06
C VAL A 496 -13.12 11.80 -0.63
N PHE A 497 -13.18 10.53 -0.24
CA PHE A 497 -12.46 10.04 0.93
C PHE A 497 -11.20 9.31 0.46
N LYS A 498 -10.01 9.87 0.75
CA LYS A 498 -8.75 9.30 0.28
C LYS A 498 -7.64 9.15 1.32
N PHE A 499 -6.86 8.09 1.25
CA PHE A 499 -5.72 7.89 2.16
C PHE A 499 -6.08 7.99 3.65
N ASN A 500 -7.21 7.41 4.07
CA ASN A 500 -7.58 7.34 5.48
C ASN A 500 -7.32 5.94 6.05
N THR A 501 -7.00 5.89 7.34
CA THR A 501 -6.96 4.64 8.10
C THR A 501 -8.18 4.59 9.01
N ILE A 502 -9.02 3.58 8.85
CA ILE A 502 -10.23 3.36 9.66
C ILE A 502 -10.13 1.99 10.31
N GLN A 503 -10.13 1.94 11.64
CA GLN A 503 -9.97 0.71 12.39
C GLN A 503 -11.10 0.54 13.40
N ILE A 504 -11.66 -0.66 13.47
CA ILE A 504 -12.63 -1.04 14.49
C ILE A 504 -13.85 -0.09 14.53
N PRO A 505 -14.60 0.08 13.43
CA PRO A 505 -16.00 0.48 13.53
C PRO A 505 -16.74 -0.59 14.34
N VAL A 506 -17.17 -0.21 15.55
CA VAL A 506 -17.91 -1.05 16.50
C VAL A 506 -19.34 -1.30 16.01
N LEU A 507 -19.82 -0.45 15.11
CA LEU A 507 -21.09 -0.61 14.42
C LEU A 507 -20.94 -0.12 12.98
N ALA A 508 -21.71 -0.70 12.07
CA ALA A 508 -21.80 -0.31 10.67
C ALA A 508 -20.46 -0.43 9.92
N ASN A 509 -20.13 0.53 9.05
CA ASN A 509 -19.14 0.32 8.01
C ASN A 509 -17.81 1.02 8.29
N GLY A 510 -16.75 0.60 7.59
CA GLY A 510 -15.51 1.37 7.51
C GLY A 510 -15.71 2.66 6.73
N ALA A 511 -16.11 2.54 5.46
CA ALA A 511 -16.49 3.68 4.64
C ALA A 511 -17.69 3.36 3.73
N VAL A 512 -18.59 4.32 3.57
CA VAL A 512 -19.86 4.12 2.85
C VAL A 512 -20.29 5.32 2.03
N ILE A 513 -20.95 5.02 0.89
CA ILE A 513 -21.69 5.98 0.08
C ILE A 513 -23.17 5.55 0.07
N TYR A 514 -24.04 6.40 0.61
CA TYR A 514 -25.49 6.31 0.53
C TYR A 514 -26.01 7.30 -0.52
N GLY A 515 -26.21 6.83 -1.75
CA GLY A 515 -26.69 7.68 -2.85
C GLY A 515 -25.66 8.69 -3.40
N GLY A 516 -26.14 9.68 -4.14
CA GLY A 516 -25.32 10.82 -4.63
C GLY A 516 -24.82 10.70 -6.07
N GLU A 517 -23.87 11.57 -6.45
CA GLU A 517 -23.37 11.69 -7.83
C GLU A 517 -21.84 11.81 -7.87
N ASP A 518 -21.16 10.98 -8.66
CA ASP A 518 -19.71 11.07 -8.91
C ASP A 518 -18.81 11.06 -7.65
N ASN A 519 -19.25 10.43 -6.56
CA ASN A 519 -18.48 10.31 -5.32
C ASN A 519 -17.43 9.18 -5.41
N SER A 520 -16.36 9.29 -4.62
CA SER A 520 -15.31 8.25 -4.61
C SER A 520 -14.65 7.99 -3.25
N ILE A 521 -14.19 6.76 -3.07
CA ILE A 521 -13.43 6.28 -1.90
C ILE A 521 -12.16 5.61 -2.42
N THR A 522 -10.98 6.19 -2.16
CA THR A 522 -9.72 5.71 -2.76
C THR A 522 -8.55 5.62 -1.79
N ASP A 523 -7.63 4.69 -1.97
CA ASP A 523 -6.39 4.60 -1.17
C ASP A 523 -6.59 4.42 0.34
N ASN A 524 -7.73 3.95 0.83
CA ASN A 524 -7.98 3.81 2.27
C ASN A 524 -7.51 2.46 2.81
N TYR A 525 -7.10 2.42 4.08
CA TYR A 525 -6.88 1.20 4.86
C TYR A 525 -8.01 1.04 5.87
N ILE A 526 -8.76 -0.06 5.78
CA ILE A 526 -9.93 -0.32 6.62
C ILE A 526 -9.74 -1.66 7.29
N ALA A 527 -9.78 -1.69 8.62
CA ALA A 527 -9.65 -2.92 9.36
C ALA A 527 -10.69 -3.10 10.46
N ASP A 528 -11.03 -4.35 10.71
CA ASP A 528 -11.70 -4.79 11.92
C ASP A 528 -13.13 -4.31 12.16
N THR A 529 -13.95 -4.17 11.11
CA THR A 529 -15.41 -3.90 11.25
C THR A 529 -16.09 -5.00 12.05
N THR A 530 -16.94 -4.66 13.02
CA THR A 530 -17.38 -5.63 14.04
C THR A 530 -18.83 -6.10 13.88
N CYS A 531 -19.76 -5.25 13.44
CA CYS A 531 -21.19 -5.50 13.61
C CYS A 531 -22.08 -4.68 12.65
N ASP A 532 -23.11 -5.30 12.05
CA ASP A 532 -24.11 -4.67 11.16
C ASP A 532 -23.54 -3.80 10.01
N GLY A 533 -22.32 -4.06 9.53
CA GLY A 533 -21.74 -3.39 8.36
C GLY A 533 -20.49 -4.05 7.77
N SER A 534 -19.85 -3.40 6.81
CA SER A 534 -18.75 -3.95 6.01
C SER A 534 -17.52 -3.05 6.00
N GLY A 535 -16.41 -3.52 5.42
CA GLY A 535 -15.25 -2.65 5.19
C GLY A 535 -15.64 -1.47 4.30
N LEU A 536 -16.20 -1.78 3.13
CA LEU A 536 -16.73 -0.81 2.18
C LEU A 536 -18.22 -1.09 1.92
N GLN A 537 -19.04 -0.05 1.85
CA GLN A 537 -20.43 -0.16 1.44
C GLN A 537 -20.81 0.85 0.35
N ILE A 538 -21.66 0.40 -0.58
CA ILE A 538 -22.41 1.25 -1.50
C ILE A 538 -23.88 0.90 -1.38
N ALA A 539 -24.75 1.88 -1.16
CA ALA A 539 -26.16 1.60 -0.95
C ALA A 539 -27.09 2.72 -1.41
N ASN A 540 -28.30 2.33 -1.86
CA ASN A 540 -29.45 3.21 -1.99
C ASN A 540 -30.43 2.83 -0.90
N ARG A 541 -30.34 3.51 0.24
CA ARG A 541 -31.18 3.31 1.43
C ARG A 541 -31.28 4.59 2.24
N PHE A 542 -32.10 4.58 3.29
CA PHE A 542 -32.26 5.70 4.23
C PHE A 542 -32.86 6.96 3.59
N GLY A 543 -33.66 6.82 2.53
CA GLY A 543 -34.24 7.95 1.81
C GLY A 543 -33.23 8.78 1.01
N ALA A 544 -32.01 8.25 0.80
CA ALA A 544 -30.98 8.93 0.05
C ALA A 544 -31.40 9.16 -1.41
N VAL A 545 -30.97 10.29 -1.99
CA VAL A 545 -31.07 10.53 -3.43
C VAL A 545 -30.23 9.48 -4.14
N HIS A 546 -30.86 8.65 -4.96
CA HIS A 546 -30.21 7.49 -5.57
C HIS A 546 -28.98 7.86 -6.40
N LEU A 547 -28.05 6.90 -6.45
CA LEU A 547 -26.82 7.02 -7.22
C LEU A 547 -27.05 7.44 -8.67
N SER A 548 -26.20 8.35 -9.13
CA SER A 548 -26.09 8.77 -10.53
C SER A 548 -24.64 9.09 -10.88
N GLY A 549 -24.34 9.24 -12.16
CA GLY A 549 -22.94 9.42 -12.61
C GLY A 549 -22.09 8.18 -12.37
N LYS A 550 -20.79 8.35 -12.16
CA LYS A 550 -19.82 7.26 -11.97
C LYS A 550 -19.26 7.28 -10.55
N THR A 551 -19.69 6.33 -9.73
CA THR A 551 -19.14 6.15 -8.37
C THR A 551 -17.98 5.17 -8.41
N SER A 552 -16.87 5.48 -7.71
CA SER A 552 -15.69 4.61 -7.73
C SER A 552 -15.09 4.34 -6.35
N PHE A 553 -14.67 3.09 -6.17
CA PHE A 553 -13.90 2.61 -5.04
C PHE A 553 -12.58 2.08 -5.60
N SER A 554 -11.44 2.70 -5.30
CA SER A 554 -10.18 2.32 -5.94
C SER A 554 -9.02 2.20 -4.95
N ARG A 555 -8.13 1.22 -5.17
CA ARG A 555 -6.89 1.08 -4.37
C ARG A 555 -7.12 1.02 -2.86
N ASN A 556 -8.24 0.45 -2.39
CA ASN A 556 -8.50 0.31 -0.96
C ASN A 556 -7.97 -1.03 -0.44
N THR A 557 -7.58 -1.09 0.83
CA THR A 557 -7.25 -2.32 1.53
C THR A 557 -8.25 -2.55 2.65
N VAL A 558 -8.92 -3.71 2.63
CA VAL A 558 -9.88 -4.13 3.65
C VAL A 558 -9.32 -5.36 4.36
N VAL A 559 -9.15 -5.29 5.68
CA VAL A 559 -8.61 -6.37 6.51
C VAL A 559 -9.65 -6.76 7.56
N ARG A 560 -10.01 -8.05 7.63
CA ARG A 560 -11.01 -8.53 8.60
C ARG A 560 -12.32 -7.74 8.53
N GLY A 561 -12.68 -7.35 7.31
CA GLY A 561 -13.91 -6.63 6.98
C GLY A 561 -15.12 -7.55 6.88
N GLY A 562 -16.30 -6.96 6.96
CA GLY A 562 -17.58 -7.68 7.03
C GLY A 562 -17.93 -8.07 8.46
N SER A 563 -19.22 -8.23 8.72
CA SER A 563 -19.71 -8.51 10.08
C SER A 563 -21.03 -9.26 10.09
N GLY A 564 -21.38 -9.80 11.26
CA GLY A 564 -22.69 -10.41 11.50
C GLY A 564 -23.72 -9.35 11.90
N SER A 565 -25.01 -9.70 11.77
CA SER A 565 -26.09 -8.84 12.20
C SER A 565 -26.55 -9.10 13.64
N ARG A 566 -26.99 -8.04 14.33
CA ARG A 566 -27.60 -8.14 15.67
C ARG A 566 -29.04 -8.65 15.64
N PHE A 567 -29.72 -8.43 14.52
CA PHE A 567 -31.16 -8.64 14.40
C PHE A 567 -31.53 -9.92 13.65
N SER A 568 -30.56 -10.55 13.00
CA SER A 568 -30.80 -11.72 12.16
C SER A 568 -29.53 -12.56 12.00
N ASN A 569 -29.66 -13.72 11.35
CA ASN A 569 -28.50 -14.52 10.96
C ASN A 569 -27.76 -13.95 9.73
N ALA A 570 -28.21 -12.80 9.20
CA ALA A 570 -27.62 -12.17 8.04
C ALA A 570 -26.25 -11.58 8.35
N HIS A 571 -25.45 -11.39 7.30
CA HIS A 571 -24.10 -10.89 7.40
C HIS A 571 -23.64 -10.20 6.12
N SER A 572 -22.58 -9.43 6.22
CA SER A 572 -21.96 -8.71 5.11
C SER A 572 -20.53 -9.19 4.85
N GLY A 573 -20.06 -8.96 3.63
CA GLY A 573 -18.68 -9.19 3.22
C GLY A 573 -17.76 -8.01 3.45
N GLY A 574 -16.52 -8.11 2.95
CA GLY A 574 -15.56 -7.01 2.93
C GLY A 574 -16.07 -5.82 2.12
N ILE A 575 -16.77 -6.10 1.01
CA ILE A 575 -17.59 -5.16 0.25
C ILE A 575 -19.06 -5.53 0.39
N TRP A 576 -19.92 -4.54 0.58
CA TRP A 576 -21.37 -4.70 0.61
C TRP A 576 -22.08 -3.75 -0.35
N VAL A 577 -22.81 -4.31 -1.29
CA VAL A 577 -23.70 -3.59 -2.21
C VAL A 577 -25.13 -3.80 -1.76
N TRP A 578 -25.86 -2.73 -1.45
CA TRP A 578 -27.24 -2.82 -0.96
C TRP A 578 -28.22 -1.88 -1.69
N ALA A 579 -28.89 -2.41 -2.70
CA ALA A 579 -29.90 -1.72 -3.51
C ALA A 579 -31.31 -1.87 -2.89
N LEU A 580 -31.49 -1.39 -1.66
CA LEU A 580 -32.74 -1.59 -0.90
C LEU A 580 -33.91 -0.76 -1.45
N GLU A 581 -33.68 0.53 -1.70
CA GLU A 581 -34.69 1.51 -2.09
C GLU A 581 -34.63 1.87 -3.58
N GLY A 582 -33.58 1.43 -4.30
CA GLY A 582 -33.44 1.62 -5.74
C GLY A 582 -32.19 0.96 -6.32
N ASP A 583 -32.18 0.83 -7.65
CA ASP A 583 -31.12 0.17 -8.41
C ASP A 583 -29.76 0.88 -8.27
N ILE A 584 -28.67 0.09 -8.27
CA ILE A 584 -27.29 0.60 -8.21
C ILE A 584 -26.64 0.40 -9.57
N ASN A 585 -26.27 1.49 -10.25
CA ASN A 585 -25.67 1.45 -11.58
C ASN A 585 -24.32 2.18 -11.60
N ASP A 586 -23.47 1.82 -12.57
CA ASP A 586 -22.20 2.48 -12.87
C ASP A 586 -21.22 2.61 -11.67
N VAL A 587 -21.14 1.56 -10.85
CA VAL A 587 -20.19 1.46 -9.73
C VAL A 587 -19.00 0.59 -10.11
N VAL A 588 -17.79 1.11 -9.89
CA VAL A 588 -16.54 0.38 -10.10
C VAL A 588 -15.76 0.20 -8.80
N PHE A 589 -15.31 -1.03 -8.55
CA PHE A 589 -14.31 -1.40 -7.57
C PHE A 589 -13.02 -1.76 -8.32
N GLU A 590 -11.92 -1.07 -8.06
CA GLU A 590 -10.68 -1.22 -8.81
C GLU A 590 -9.47 -1.34 -7.87
N ASP A 591 -8.51 -2.21 -8.21
CA ASP A 591 -7.24 -2.39 -7.49
C ASP A 591 -7.44 -2.57 -5.96
N THR A 592 -8.53 -3.19 -5.53
CA THR A 592 -8.90 -3.29 -4.10
C THR A 592 -8.51 -4.65 -3.54
N ASP A 593 -7.85 -4.67 -2.39
CA ASP A 593 -7.43 -5.90 -1.72
C ASP A 593 -8.29 -6.17 -0.48
N ILE A 594 -8.78 -7.40 -0.36
CA ILE A 594 -9.61 -7.87 0.75
C ILE A 594 -8.91 -9.05 1.40
N TYR A 595 -8.55 -8.92 2.67
CA TYR A 595 -7.88 -9.94 3.46
C TYR A 595 -8.77 -10.39 4.61
N ASP A 596 -8.88 -11.71 4.79
CA ASP A 596 -9.49 -12.34 5.97
C ASP A 596 -10.93 -11.84 6.21
N SER A 597 -11.69 -11.69 5.13
CA SER A 597 -13.08 -11.24 5.21
C SER A 597 -13.93 -12.21 6.02
N TYR A 598 -14.76 -11.68 6.91
CA TYR A 598 -15.41 -12.50 7.94
C TYR A 598 -16.35 -13.57 7.38
N TYR A 599 -17.05 -13.25 6.28
CA TYR A 599 -17.98 -14.17 5.63
C TYR A 599 -17.71 -14.33 4.14
N THR A 600 -17.79 -13.25 3.38
CA THR A 600 -17.61 -13.26 1.91
C THR A 600 -16.74 -12.10 1.48
N GLY A 601 -16.05 -12.20 0.36
CA GLY A 601 -15.33 -11.06 -0.22
C GLY A 601 -16.30 -9.93 -0.54
N VAL A 602 -17.35 -10.25 -1.30
CA VAL A 602 -18.36 -9.31 -1.79
C VAL A 602 -19.76 -9.84 -1.52
N SER A 603 -20.63 -9.04 -0.90
CA SER A 603 -22.07 -9.28 -0.75
C SER A 603 -22.88 -8.34 -1.64
N ILE A 604 -23.80 -8.87 -2.44
CA ILE A 604 -24.72 -8.10 -3.30
C ILE A 604 -26.16 -8.40 -2.90
N TRP A 605 -26.86 -7.38 -2.42
CA TRP A 605 -28.17 -7.50 -1.80
C TRP A 605 -29.20 -6.60 -2.50
N ASN A 606 -30.39 -7.16 -2.74
CA ASN A 606 -31.56 -6.47 -3.29
C ASN A 606 -31.35 -5.83 -4.68
N GLY A 607 -32.45 -5.39 -5.30
CA GLY A 607 -32.48 -4.50 -6.47
C GLY A 607 -31.80 -5.02 -7.74
N ASN A 608 -31.73 -4.20 -8.78
CA ASN A 608 -30.89 -4.45 -9.94
C ASN A 608 -29.55 -3.72 -9.78
N ASN A 609 -28.46 -4.41 -10.08
CA ASN A 609 -27.11 -3.90 -9.85
C ASN A 609 -26.27 -4.01 -11.13
N GLN A 610 -25.55 -2.95 -11.49
CA GLN A 610 -24.53 -2.96 -12.53
C GLN A 610 -23.19 -2.57 -11.93
N LEU A 611 -22.29 -3.55 -11.85
CA LEU A 611 -21.04 -3.44 -11.09
C LEU A 611 -19.85 -3.85 -11.95
N SER A 612 -18.70 -3.23 -11.71
CA SER A 612 -17.41 -3.66 -12.27
C SER A 612 -16.39 -3.89 -11.16
N PHE A 613 -15.73 -5.04 -11.18
CA PHE A 613 -14.60 -5.38 -10.31
C PHE A 613 -13.35 -5.57 -11.17
N LYS A 614 -12.34 -4.73 -10.94
CA LYS A 614 -11.10 -4.70 -11.72
C LYS A 614 -9.90 -4.88 -10.80
N ASN A 615 -9.05 -5.87 -11.07
CA ASN A 615 -7.83 -6.14 -10.27
C ASN A 615 -8.12 -6.25 -8.77
N VAL A 616 -9.20 -6.96 -8.40
CA VAL A 616 -9.58 -7.13 -7.00
C VAL A 616 -8.99 -8.43 -6.46
N THR A 617 -8.23 -8.33 -5.37
CA THR A 617 -7.67 -9.50 -4.68
C THR A 617 -8.54 -9.85 -3.48
N ILE A 618 -8.91 -11.12 -3.33
CA ILE A 618 -9.60 -11.64 -2.14
C ILE A 618 -8.78 -12.80 -1.57
N ASP A 619 -8.13 -12.60 -0.43
CA ASP A 619 -7.42 -13.66 0.27
C ASP A 619 -8.17 -14.01 1.56
N SER A 620 -8.57 -15.26 1.68
CA SER A 620 -9.20 -15.84 2.88
C SER A 620 -10.61 -15.28 3.14
N SER A 621 -11.61 -15.97 2.59
CA SER A 621 -13.04 -15.75 2.86
C SER A 621 -13.82 -17.06 2.67
N ALA A 622 -15.10 -17.12 3.07
CA ALA A 622 -15.92 -18.31 2.76
C ALA A 622 -16.29 -18.36 1.27
N HIS A 623 -16.64 -17.20 0.73
CA HIS A 623 -17.03 -17.03 -0.68
C HIS A 623 -16.37 -15.82 -1.32
N VAL A 624 -16.24 -15.82 -2.64
CA VAL A 624 -15.80 -14.63 -3.39
C VAL A 624 -16.95 -13.64 -3.51
N PHE A 625 -18.07 -14.12 -4.07
CA PHE A 625 -19.30 -13.37 -4.22
C PHE A 625 -20.46 -14.07 -3.52
N GLU A 626 -21.34 -13.27 -2.93
CA GLU A 626 -22.61 -13.70 -2.35
C GLU A 626 -23.76 -12.87 -2.90
N ILE A 627 -24.80 -13.53 -3.41
CA ILE A 627 -26.03 -12.90 -3.89
C ILE A 627 -27.17 -13.26 -2.94
N TYR A 628 -27.86 -12.24 -2.45
CA TYR A 628 -28.90 -12.40 -1.45
C TYR A 628 -30.19 -11.65 -1.77
N ASN A 629 -31.30 -12.18 -1.25
CA ASN A 629 -32.66 -11.63 -1.36
C ASN A 629 -33.17 -11.55 -2.82
N ASN A 630 -33.82 -10.46 -3.25
CA ASN A 630 -34.30 -10.29 -4.62
C ASN A 630 -33.27 -9.60 -5.54
N ALA A 631 -31.98 -9.70 -5.22
CA ALA A 631 -30.92 -9.10 -6.02
C ALA A 631 -30.86 -9.69 -7.43
N ASN A 632 -30.79 -8.81 -8.43
CA ASN A 632 -30.29 -9.10 -9.76
C ASN A 632 -29.00 -8.31 -9.99
N ALA A 633 -28.03 -8.87 -10.69
CA ALA A 633 -26.78 -8.17 -10.96
C ALA A 633 -26.16 -8.55 -12.31
N VAL A 634 -25.63 -7.53 -12.99
CA VAL A 634 -24.66 -7.67 -14.08
C VAL A 634 -23.31 -7.25 -13.53
N VAL A 635 -22.37 -8.20 -13.49
CA VAL A 635 -21.06 -8.00 -12.86
C VAL A 635 -19.96 -8.21 -13.89
N ASP A 636 -19.26 -7.14 -14.23
CA ASP A 636 -18.01 -7.22 -15.01
C ASP A 636 -16.85 -7.55 -14.07
N VAL A 637 -16.13 -8.62 -14.36
CA VAL A 637 -14.95 -9.05 -13.60
C VAL A 637 -13.74 -9.11 -14.53
N THR A 638 -12.69 -8.36 -14.21
CA THR A 638 -11.41 -8.37 -14.93
C THR A 638 -10.28 -8.37 -13.90
N GLY A 639 -9.34 -9.31 -13.98
CA GLY A 639 -8.23 -9.37 -13.01
C GLY A 639 -8.64 -9.70 -11.58
N VAL A 640 -9.83 -10.27 -11.34
CA VAL A 640 -10.27 -10.65 -9.99
C VAL A 640 -9.61 -11.96 -9.61
N VAL A 641 -8.85 -11.96 -8.52
CA VAL A 641 -8.11 -13.13 -8.07
C VAL A 641 -8.47 -13.45 -6.62
N ALA A 642 -8.78 -14.71 -6.34
CA ALA A 642 -9.17 -15.13 -5.01
C ALA A 642 -8.43 -16.39 -4.53
N TYR A 643 -7.84 -16.30 -3.34
CA TYR A 643 -7.07 -17.35 -2.69
C TYR A 643 -7.71 -17.75 -1.36
N ASN A 644 -7.41 -18.97 -0.91
CA ASN A 644 -7.86 -19.47 0.39
C ASN A 644 -9.38 -19.39 0.60
N ILE A 645 -10.15 -19.58 -0.48
CA ILE A 645 -11.61 -19.60 -0.45
C ILE A 645 -12.11 -20.93 0.08
N THR A 646 -12.84 -20.89 1.21
CA THR A 646 -13.10 -22.11 1.99
C THR A 646 -14.34 -22.88 1.56
N SER A 647 -15.22 -22.28 0.74
CA SER A 647 -16.47 -22.94 0.32
C SER A 647 -16.73 -22.91 -1.18
N VAL A 648 -17.13 -21.77 -1.75
CA VAL A 648 -17.50 -21.65 -3.18
C VAL A 648 -17.13 -20.29 -3.72
N GLY A 649 -16.94 -20.17 -5.04
CA GLY A 649 -16.77 -18.84 -5.63
C GLY A 649 -18.02 -18.00 -5.50
N LEU A 650 -19.17 -18.59 -5.84
CA LEU A 650 -20.46 -17.92 -5.83
C LEU A 650 -21.43 -18.60 -4.86
N ASN A 651 -21.78 -17.89 -3.77
CA ASN A 651 -22.95 -18.23 -2.97
C ASN A 651 -24.19 -17.54 -3.57
N ASN A 652 -25.08 -18.30 -4.21
CA ASN A 652 -26.30 -17.78 -4.81
C ASN A 652 -27.50 -18.58 -4.30
N CYS A 653 -28.26 -17.97 -3.38
CA CYS A 653 -29.51 -18.52 -2.84
C CYS A 653 -30.78 -17.92 -3.47
N VAL A 654 -30.62 -17.22 -4.58
CA VAL A 654 -31.72 -16.56 -5.30
C VAL A 654 -31.97 -17.30 -6.62
N GLN A 655 -32.84 -16.79 -7.50
CA GLN A 655 -33.11 -17.49 -8.77
C GLN A 655 -31.83 -17.57 -9.64
N PRO A 656 -31.55 -18.71 -10.32
CA PRO A 656 -30.30 -18.90 -11.07
C PRO A 656 -29.99 -17.84 -12.15
N THR A 657 -31.01 -17.16 -12.69
CA THR A 657 -30.89 -16.15 -13.75
C THR A 657 -30.68 -14.73 -13.26
N SER A 658 -30.70 -14.52 -11.95
CA SER A 658 -30.55 -13.19 -11.33
C SER A 658 -29.16 -12.59 -11.52
N LEU A 659 -28.13 -13.40 -11.78
CA LEU A 659 -26.75 -12.97 -11.88
C LEU A 659 -26.16 -13.26 -13.26
N LYS A 660 -25.55 -12.26 -13.87
CA LYS A 660 -24.79 -12.38 -15.12
C LYS A 660 -23.38 -11.83 -14.93
N PHE A 661 -22.39 -12.71 -14.98
CA PHE A 661 -20.99 -12.30 -15.07
C PHE A 661 -20.57 -12.01 -16.51
N ILE A 662 -19.84 -10.91 -16.70
CA ILE A 662 -19.08 -10.59 -17.91
C ILE A 662 -17.62 -10.77 -17.53
N TYR A 663 -16.94 -11.73 -18.15
CA TYR A 663 -15.56 -12.08 -17.82
C TYR A 663 -14.59 -11.40 -18.76
N GLY A 664 -13.77 -10.50 -18.22
CA GLY A 664 -12.52 -10.05 -18.82
C GLY A 664 -11.35 -11.01 -18.56
N ILE A 665 -10.14 -10.57 -18.90
CA ILE A 665 -8.90 -11.36 -18.73
C ILE A 665 -8.43 -11.35 -17.26
N GLY A 666 -7.59 -12.32 -16.89
CA GLY A 666 -6.86 -12.31 -15.61
C GLY A 666 -7.64 -12.73 -14.36
N ASN A 667 -8.85 -13.27 -14.52
CA ASN A 667 -9.64 -13.77 -13.38
C ASN A 667 -9.15 -15.16 -12.93
N ASP A 668 -8.94 -15.36 -11.63
CA ASP A 668 -8.58 -16.66 -11.04
C ASP A 668 -9.25 -16.85 -9.68
N PHE A 669 -10.40 -17.53 -9.67
CA PHE A 669 -11.11 -17.90 -8.46
C PHE A 669 -12.04 -19.11 -8.72
N PRO A 670 -12.50 -19.83 -7.68
CA PRO A 670 -13.34 -21.01 -7.89
C PRO A 670 -14.61 -20.67 -8.68
N ASN A 671 -14.90 -21.37 -9.77
CA ASN A 671 -16.14 -21.14 -10.54
C ASN A 671 -17.34 -21.98 -10.04
N SER A 672 -17.28 -22.44 -8.78
CA SER A 672 -18.35 -23.25 -8.19
C SER A 672 -19.46 -22.34 -7.66
N THR A 673 -20.71 -22.77 -7.87
CA THR A 673 -21.90 -22.08 -7.36
C THR A 673 -22.70 -23.00 -6.44
N LYS A 674 -23.12 -22.52 -5.28
CA LYS A 674 -24.07 -23.21 -4.37
C LYS A 674 -25.00 -22.19 -3.72
N CYS A 675 -26.16 -22.65 -3.27
CA CYS A 675 -26.91 -21.92 -2.24
C CYS A 675 -26.48 -22.43 -0.86
N ILE A 676 -25.91 -21.54 -0.08
CA ILE A 676 -25.52 -21.73 1.31
C ILE A 676 -26.29 -20.70 2.13
N PRO A 677 -27.36 -21.10 2.83
CA PRO A 677 -28.15 -20.18 3.64
C PRO A 677 -27.35 -19.60 4.81
N PHE A 678 -27.72 -18.37 5.18
CA PHE A 678 -27.24 -17.71 6.39
C PHE A 678 -27.39 -18.58 7.64
N GLY A 679 -26.41 -18.48 8.54
CA GLY A 679 -26.34 -19.27 9.77
C GLY A 679 -25.80 -20.70 9.59
N SER A 680 -25.40 -21.10 8.38
CA SER A 680 -24.74 -22.40 8.17
C SER A 680 -23.30 -22.42 8.70
N ARG A 681 -22.79 -23.60 9.07
CA ARG A 681 -21.39 -23.78 9.50
C ARG A 681 -20.36 -23.47 8.40
N ALA A 682 -20.78 -23.38 7.14
CA ALA A 682 -19.88 -22.98 6.05
C ALA A 682 -19.44 -21.51 6.17
N HIS A 683 -20.15 -20.72 6.99
CA HIS A 683 -19.80 -19.34 7.35
C HIS A 683 -19.00 -19.24 8.65
N SER A 684 -18.69 -20.36 9.32
CA SER A 684 -18.05 -20.37 10.65
C SER A 684 -16.56 -20.74 10.63
N PHE A 685 -15.87 -20.57 9.50
CA PHE A 685 -14.46 -20.92 9.37
C PHE A 685 -13.55 -19.76 9.80
N ARG A 686 -12.47 -20.06 10.54
CA ARG A 686 -11.45 -19.12 11.02
C ARG A 686 -10.12 -19.46 10.33
N PRO A 687 -9.74 -18.79 9.23
CA PRO A 687 -8.51 -19.06 8.52
C PRO A 687 -7.34 -18.36 9.23
N GLU A 688 -6.87 -18.89 10.36
CA GLU A 688 -5.71 -18.30 11.04
C GLU A 688 -4.37 -18.95 10.68
N ASP A 689 -4.39 -20.09 10.00
CA ASP A 689 -3.16 -20.87 9.79
C ASP A 689 -2.48 -20.68 8.41
N ASN A 690 -3.04 -19.90 7.48
CA ASN A 690 -2.56 -19.87 6.08
C ASN A 690 -2.51 -18.48 5.40
N ILE A 691 -2.66 -17.37 6.12
CA ILE A 691 -2.59 -16.04 5.48
C ILE A 691 -1.11 -15.69 5.21
N GLN A 692 -0.79 -15.38 3.96
CA GLN A 692 0.48 -14.73 3.62
C GLN A 692 0.45 -13.32 4.20
N SER A 693 1.12 -13.09 5.33
CA SER A 693 1.34 -11.78 5.99
C SER A 693 0.30 -10.69 5.67
N ILE A 694 -0.70 -10.51 6.55
CA ILE A 694 -1.65 -9.38 6.44
C ILE A 694 -0.86 -8.06 6.43
N PRO A 695 -1.10 -7.15 5.47
CA PRO A 695 -0.48 -5.83 5.49
C PRO A 695 -0.91 -5.09 6.77
N THR A 696 0.03 -4.73 7.64
CA THR A 696 -0.26 -3.88 8.80
C THR A 696 -0.25 -2.42 8.37
N ASN A 697 -1.08 -1.58 9.02
CA ASN A 697 -1.10 -0.13 8.79
C ASN A 697 0.19 0.58 9.26
N ASN A 698 1.14 -0.16 9.82
CA ASN A 698 2.44 0.31 10.28
C ASN A 698 3.47 0.54 9.16
N HIS A 699 3.04 0.54 7.90
CA HIS A 699 3.88 1.03 6.81
C HIS A 699 3.92 2.56 6.84
N ASN A 700 4.50 3.10 7.90
CA ASN A 700 5.08 4.42 7.86
C ASN A 700 6.32 4.36 6.99
N THR A 701 6.02 4.49 5.70
CA THR A 701 6.81 4.69 4.51
C THR A 701 5.84 4.14 3.46
N MET A 702 5.33 4.94 2.48
CA MET A 702 5.28 4.25 1.18
C MET A 702 6.70 3.80 0.99
N SER A 703 6.91 2.50 0.89
CA SER A 703 8.28 2.02 0.98
C SER A 703 9.01 2.80 -0.09
N GLN A 704 9.89 3.73 0.35
CA GLN A 704 10.84 4.35 -0.55
C GLN A 704 11.38 3.14 -1.29
N PRO A 705 11.26 3.08 -2.63
CA PRO A 705 11.55 1.89 -3.40
C PRO A 705 12.73 1.18 -2.79
N GLN A 706 12.61 -0.05 -2.36
CA GLN A 706 13.68 -0.70 -1.63
C GLN A 706 14.57 -1.46 -2.60
N ALA A 707 15.83 -1.59 -2.23
CA ALA A 707 16.78 -2.45 -2.89
C ALA A 707 17.52 -3.27 -1.84
N ALA A 708 17.79 -4.53 -2.16
CA ALA A 708 18.73 -5.33 -1.40
C ALA A 708 20.14 -4.98 -1.89
N PHE A 709 20.77 -4.01 -1.22
CA PHE A 709 22.10 -3.53 -1.58
C PHE A 709 23.18 -4.50 -1.12
N LEU A 710 24.18 -4.71 -1.96
CA LEU A 710 25.49 -5.22 -1.57
C LEU A 710 26.32 -4.02 -1.07
N PRO A 711 26.52 -3.86 0.25
CA PRO A 711 27.09 -2.63 0.82
C PRO A 711 28.60 -2.51 0.61
N GLU A 712 29.28 -3.65 0.46
CA GLU A 712 30.72 -3.75 0.29
C GLU A 712 31.10 -5.08 -0.37
N LYS A 713 32.36 -5.18 -0.79
CA LYS A 713 32.93 -6.41 -1.33
C LYS A 713 32.83 -7.55 -0.31
N HIS A 714 32.29 -8.71 -0.71
CA HIS A 714 31.98 -9.86 0.16
C HIS A 714 30.90 -9.63 1.22
N GLY A 715 30.24 -8.46 1.24
CA GLY A 715 29.16 -8.16 2.16
C GLY A 715 27.90 -8.99 1.90
N LYS A 716 26.99 -9.04 2.89
CA LYS A 716 25.64 -9.58 2.69
C LYS A 716 24.71 -8.52 2.13
N LEU A 717 23.68 -8.93 1.41
CA LEU A 717 22.63 -8.03 0.95
C LEU A 717 21.90 -7.42 2.15
N GLN A 718 21.67 -6.11 2.09
CA GLN A 718 20.94 -5.34 3.10
C GLN A 718 19.82 -4.58 2.40
N VAL A 719 18.58 -4.83 2.80
CA VAL A 719 17.44 -4.08 2.29
C VAL A 719 17.53 -2.66 2.83
N LYS A 720 17.61 -1.69 1.93
CA LYS A 720 17.55 -0.26 2.28
C LYS A 720 16.68 0.46 1.26
N PRO A 721 16.15 1.63 1.64
CA PRO A 721 15.54 2.52 0.67
C PRO A 721 16.46 2.91 -0.49
N THR A 722 15.89 3.09 -1.67
CA THR A 722 16.48 3.55 -2.92
C THR A 722 15.54 4.54 -3.62
N GLU A 723 16.07 5.30 -4.57
CA GLU A 723 15.26 6.16 -5.44
C GLU A 723 14.58 5.37 -6.57
N LYS A 724 13.46 5.89 -7.09
CA LYS A 724 12.84 5.38 -8.33
C LYS A 724 13.52 6.02 -9.54
N TYR A 725 14.42 5.30 -10.18
CA TYR A 725 15.18 5.81 -11.32
C TYR A 725 14.29 6.12 -12.53
N THR A 726 14.66 7.13 -13.31
CA THR A 726 14.01 7.46 -14.59
C THR A 726 14.74 6.74 -15.74
N PRO A 727 14.04 6.03 -16.64
CA PRO A 727 14.67 5.38 -17.78
C PRO A 727 15.16 6.41 -18.81
N GLY A 728 16.40 6.26 -19.28
CA GLY A 728 16.98 7.04 -20.37
C GLY A 728 16.62 6.51 -21.76
N PRO A 729 17.20 7.07 -22.84
CA PRO A 729 16.89 6.64 -24.20
C PRO A 729 17.11 5.14 -24.45
N GLY A 730 16.10 4.45 -25.00
CA GLY A 730 16.12 3.00 -25.22
C GLY A 730 16.06 2.13 -23.95
N GLU A 731 15.77 2.74 -22.79
CA GLU A 731 15.58 2.05 -21.51
C GLU A 731 14.10 2.01 -21.11
N ILE A 732 13.72 0.98 -20.36
CA ILE A 732 12.42 0.81 -19.71
C ILE A 732 12.66 0.67 -18.21
N LEU A 733 11.76 1.24 -17.42
CA LEU A 733 11.69 0.98 -15.98
C LEU A 733 10.72 -0.17 -15.77
N ILE A 734 11.19 -1.23 -15.11
CA ILE A 734 10.36 -2.39 -14.78
C ILE A 734 10.03 -2.31 -13.29
N ARG A 735 8.75 -2.43 -12.93
CA ARG A 735 8.33 -2.79 -11.57
C ARG A 735 8.53 -4.28 -11.41
N ASN A 736 9.52 -4.65 -10.61
CA ASN A 736 9.99 -6.02 -10.48
C ASN A 736 8.98 -6.82 -9.64
N GLU A 737 8.45 -7.92 -10.19
CA GLU A 737 7.51 -8.81 -9.50
C GLU A 737 8.22 -10.11 -9.08
N TYR A 738 9.13 -10.59 -9.94
CA TYR A 738 9.91 -11.80 -9.70
C TYR A 738 11.36 -11.63 -10.14
N VAL A 739 12.29 -12.10 -9.30
CA VAL A 739 13.73 -12.05 -9.55
C VAL A 739 14.33 -13.43 -9.40
N ALA A 740 14.96 -13.93 -10.47
CA ALA A 740 15.59 -15.24 -10.45
C ALA A 740 17.09 -15.13 -10.18
N SER A 741 17.58 -15.96 -9.25
CA SER A 741 19.00 -16.01 -8.91
C SER A 741 19.78 -16.83 -9.93
N ASN A 742 20.93 -16.32 -10.36
CA ASN A 742 21.88 -17.02 -11.23
C ASN A 742 23.19 -17.36 -10.48
N PRO A 743 23.97 -18.34 -10.97
CA PRO A 743 25.26 -18.65 -10.36
C PRO A 743 26.21 -17.45 -10.28
N VAL A 744 26.15 -16.53 -11.26
CA VAL A 744 26.96 -15.31 -11.26
C VAL A 744 26.62 -14.40 -10.08
N ASP A 745 25.34 -14.28 -9.71
CA ASP A 745 24.87 -13.34 -8.70
C ASP A 745 25.44 -13.68 -7.30
N TRP A 746 25.41 -14.95 -6.88
CA TRP A 746 26.03 -15.36 -5.62
C TRP A 746 27.56 -15.45 -5.72
N LYS A 747 28.13 -15.80 -6.89
CA LYS A 747 29.59 -15.85 -7.10
C LYS A 747 30.23 -14.46 -7.00
N ILE A 748 29.56 -13.41 -7.47
CA ILE A 748 29.96 -12.02 -7.30
C ILE A 748 30.10 -11.68 -5.82
N GLN A 749 29.09 -12.00 -5.02
CA GLN A 749 29.12 -11.78 -3.59
C GLN A 749 30.22 -12.61 -2.92
N LYS A 750 30.26 -13.92 -3.15
CA LYS A 750 31.20 -14.83 -2.49
C LYS A 750 32.66 -14.53 -2.81
N TYR A 751 32.98 -14.32 -4.08
CA TYR A 751 34.36 -14.16 -4.55
C TYR A 751 34.80 -12.70 -4.71
N GLY A 752 33.89 -11.74 -4.61
CA GLY A 752 34.21 -10.32 -4.74
C GLY A 752 34.78 -9.98 -6.12
N ILE A 753 34.13 -10.47 -7.17
CA ILE A 753 34.56 -10.33 -8.57
C ILE A 753 33.59 -9.43 -9.36
N PHE A 754 34.06 -8.88 -10.48
CA PHE A 754 33.33 -8.02 -11.42
C PHE A 754 32.90 -6.62 -10.93
N LEU A 755 32.48 -6.47 -9.67
CA LEU A 755 32.04 -5.18 -9.12
C LEU A 755 33.17 -4.45 -8.38
N THR A 756 33.29 -3.15 -8.64
CA THR A 756 34.33 -2.28 -8.04
C THR A 756 33.76 -1.10 -7.26
N GLU A 757 32.47 -0.81 -7.41
CA GLU A 757 31.75 0.29 -6.73
C GLU A 757 30.69 -0.27 -5.79
N PHE A 758 30.63 0.26 -4.58
CA PHE A 758 29.70 -0.12 -3.52
C PHE A 758 29.25 1.14 -2.74
N PRO A 759 28.02 1.18 -2.18
CA PRO A 759 26.98 0.16 -2.23
C PRO A 759 26.40 0.01 -3.65
N THR A 760 25.95 -1.18 -4.01
CA THR A 760 25.37 -1.46 -5.33
C THR A 760 24.27 -2.51 -5.26
N THR A 761 23.45 -2.61 -6.31
CA THR A 761 22.42 -3.66 -6.46
C THR A 761 22.92 -4.75 -7.40
N ILE A 762 22.54 -6.00 -7.15
CA ILE A 762 22.89 -7.15 -8.00
C ILE A 762 21.64 -7.90 -8.47
N GLY A 763 21.82 -8.94 -9.27
CA GLY A 763 20.74 -9.78 -9.80
C GLY A 763 20.54 -9.57 -11.30
N SER A 764 20.58 -10.67 -12.06
CA SER A 764 20.61 -10.64 -13.53
C SER A 764 19.24 -10.76 -14.19
N ASP A 765 18.26 -11.38 -13.53
CA ASP A 765 17.01 -11.77 -14.19
C ASP A 765 15.79 -11.21 -13.47
N VAL A 766 14.92 -10.57 -14.24
CA VAL A 766 13.68 -9.98 -13.74
C VAL A 766 12.51 -10.30 -14.64
N ALA A 767 11.34 -10.51 -14.04
CA ALA A 767 10.04 -10.42 -14.68
C ALA A 767 9.14 -9.46 -13.91
N GLY A 768 8.34 -8.68 -14.64
CA GLY A 768 7.49 -7.68 -14.03
C GLY A 768 6.70 -6.86 -15.05
N THR A 769 6.28 -5.67 -14.63
CA THR A 769 5.47 -4.77 -15.45
C THR A 769 6.29 -3.54 -15.86
N VAL A 770 6.19 -3.11 -17.12
CA VAL A 770 6.77 -1.85 -17.57
C VAL A 770 6.06 -0.70 -16.87
N GLU A 771 6.80 0.04 -16.05
CA GLU A 771 6.33 1.15 -15.24
C GLU A 771 6.53 2.49 -15.97
N ALA A 772 7.64 2.62 -16.70
CA ALA A 772 7.94 3.79 -17.53
C ALA A 772 8.80 3.40 -18.73
N VAL A 773 8.75 4.19 -19.80
CA VAL A 773 9.57 4.02 -21.00
C VAL A 773 10.38 5.28 -21.24
N GLY A 774 11.64 5.11 -21.64
CA GLY A 774 12.52 6.21 -22.02
C GLY A 774 12.39 6.60 -23.48
N GLU A 775 13.08 7.66 -23.86
CA GLU A 775 13.03 8.21 -25.22
C GLU A 775 13.39 7.17 -26.29
N GLY A 776 12.61 7.11 -27.37
CA GLY A 776 12.88 6.23 -28.51
C GLY A 776 12.56 4.74 -28.29
N VAL A 777 12.03 4.35 -27.12
CA VAL A 777 11.50 3.00 -26.92
C VAL A 777 10.25 2.82 -27.78
N THR A 778 10.21 1.75 -28.55
CA THR A 778 9.10 1.46 -29.48
C THR A 778 8.55 0.04 -29.33
N ARG A 779 9.30 -0.85 -28.66
CA ARG A 779 8.91 -2.26 -28.49
C ARG A 779 8.00 -2.49 -27.28
N PHE A 780 7.94 -1.53 -26.36
CA PHE A 780 7.21 -1.64 -25.11
C PHE A 780 6.43 -0.37 -24.79
N GLN A 781 5.33 -0.54 -24.06
CA GLN A 781 4.55 0.54 -23.47
C GLN A 781 4.33 0.27 -21.98
N VAL A 782 3.98 1.32 -21.23
CA VAL A 782 3.60 1.20 -19.82
C VAL A 782 2.46 0.18 -19.67
N GLY A 783 2.58 -0.70 -18.67
CA GLY A 783 1.64 -1.80 -18.42
C GLY A 783 2.00 -3.14 -19.09
N ASP A 784 2.94 -3.17 -20.04
CA ASP A 784 3.39 -4.43 -20.64
C ASP A 784 4.02 -5.36 -19.60
N LYS A 785 3.65 -6.65 -19.61
CA LYS A 785 4.33 -7.70 -18.85
C LYS A 785 5.57 -8.14 -19.60
N VAL A 786 6.74 -8.01 -18.96
CA VAL A 786 8.04 -8.26 -19.60
C VAL A 786 8.96 -9.09 -18.72
N TRP A 787 9.83 -9.85 -19.36
CA TRP A 787 11.04 -10.38 -18.74
C TRP A 787 12.25 -9.64 -19.32
N SER A 788 13.30 -9.48 -18.52
CA SER A 788 14.50 -8.74 -18.94
C SER A 788 15.77 -9.31 -18.34
N TRP A 789 16.84 -9.31 -19.13
CA TRP A 789 18.20 -9.53 -18.64
C TRP A 789 18.81 -8.18 -18.27
N THR A 790 19.16 -8.02 -17.01
CA THR A 790 19.60 -6.74 -16.46
C THR A 790 21.04 -6.41 -16.81
N GLN A 791 21.35 -5.12 -16.94
CA GLN A 791 22.67 -4.64 -17.36
C GLN A 791 23.59 -4.23 -16.19
N TYR A 792 23.33 -4.70 -14.97
CA TYR A 792 24.11 -4.26 -13.79
C TYR A 792 25.61 -4.57 -13.91
N LEU A 793 25.99 -5.63 -14.66
CA LEU A 793 27.38 -5.99 -14.95
C LEU A 793 27.99 -5.29 -16.17
N PHE A 794 27.19 -4.54 -16.95
CA PHE A 794 27.58 -3.96 -18.24
C PHE A 794 27.26 -2.47 -18.32
N GLY A 795 27.59 -1.73 -17.25
CA GLY A 795 27.46 -0.27 -17.21
C GLY A 795 26.09 0.25 -16.78
N GLY A 796 25.13 -0.63 -16.45
CA GLY A 796 23.83 -0.23 -15.91
C GLY A 796 23.87 0.24 -14.45
N GLY A 797 24.90 -0.16 -13.69
CA GLY A 797 25.13 0.29 -12.32
C GLY A 797 23.99 -0.04 -11.35
N ILE A 798 23.87 0.78 -10.30
CA ILE A 798 22.94 0.59 -9.17
C ILE A 798 21.45 0.65 -9.57
N LYS A 799 21.12 1.27 -10.70
CA LYS A 799 19.74 1.34 -11.22
C LYS A 799 19.27 0.07 -11.92
N ALA A 800 20.19 -0.84 -12.26
CA ALA A 800 19.90 -1.97 -13.11
C ALA A 800 19.81 -3.33 -12.38
N GLY A 801 20.33 -3.48 -11.16
CA GLY A 801 20.28 -4.77 -10.46
C GLY A 801 18.84 -5.28 -10.27
N ALA A 802 18.60 -6.58 -10.32
CA ALA A 802 17.24 -7.11 -10.23
C ALA A 802 16.67 -7.11 -8.79
N PHE A 803 17.51 -7.29 -7.75
CA PHE A 803 17.05 -7.33 -6.34
C PHE A 803 16.69 -5.94 -5.78
N GLN A 804 15.69 -5.31 -6.39
CA GLN A 804 15.07 -4.05 -6.00
C GLN A 804 13.62 -3.99 -6.51
N ASN A 805 12.80 -3.08 -5.99
CA ASN A 805 11.40 -2.96 -6.43
C ASN A 805 11.26 -2.44 -7.87
N PHE A 806 12.20 -1.62 -8.35
CA PHE A 806 12.19 -1.13 -9.73
C PHE A 806 13.58 -1.19 -10.34
N SER A 807 13.72 -1.76 -11.54
CA SER A 807 15.01 -1.81 -12.25
C SER A 807 14.92 -1.20 -13.64
N VAL A 808 15.94 -0.42 -14.01
CA VAL A 808 16.09 0.17 -15.33
C VAL A 808 16.81 -0.81 -16.25
N ASN A 809 16.18 -1.14 -17.37
CA ASN A 809 16.62 -2.16 -18.31
C ASN A 809 16.56 -1.63 -19.74
N THR A 810 17.42 -2.13 -20.64
CA THR A 810 17.32 -1.75 -22.05
C THR A 810 16.24 -2.56 -22.76
N GLU A 811 15.46 -1.92 -23.64
CA GLU A 811 14.46 -2.64 -24.44
C GLU A 811 15.11 -3.81 -25.21
N LYS A 812 16.37 -3.68 -25.66
CA LYS A 812 17.11 -4.67 -26.46
C LYS A 812 17.33 -6.02 -25.76
N LEU A 813 17.27 -6.03 -24.43
CA LEU A 813 17.47 -7.22 -23.60
C LEU A 813 16.17 -7.69 -22.92
N SER A 814 15.05 -7.12 -23.33
CA SER A 814 13.72 -7.42 -22.82
C SER A 814 12.84 -7.99 -23.92
N ALA A 815 11.84 -8.76 -23.50
CA ALA A 815 10.73 -9.18 -24.35
C ALA A 815 9.44 -9.33 -23.54
N LYS A 816 8.31 -9.32 -24.24
CA LYS A 816 7.00 -9.50 -23.62
C LYS A 816 6.85 -10.93 -23.10
N ILE A 817 6.15 -11.07 -21.97
CA ILE A 817 5.75 -12.37 -21.45
C ILE A 817 4.49 -12.80 -22.24
N PRO A 818 4.53 -13.93 -22.97
CA PRO A 818 3.34 -14.46 -23.62
C PRO A 818 2.25 -14.81 -22.61
N ALA A 819 0.98 -14.65 -23.00
CA ALA A 819 -0.16 -14.84 -22.09
C ALA A 819 -0.27 -16.27 -21.49
N ASN A 820 0.37 -17.26 -22.12
CA ASN A 820 0.42 -18.64 -21.63
C ASN A 820 1.58 -18.92 -20.65
N ILE A 821 2.38 -17.92 -20.29
CA ILE A 821 3.52 -18.03 -19.37
C ILE A 821 3.32 -17.08 -18.18
N ASP A 822 3.46 -17.60 -16.96
CA ASP A 822 3.43 -16.78 -15.76
C ASP A 822 4.76 -16.04 -15.52
N ALA A 823 4.72 -14.93 -14.78
CA ALA A 823 5.89 -14.08 -14.54
C ALA A 823 6.99 -14.77 -13.72
N ALA A 824 6.65 -15.68 -12.79
CA ALA A 824 7.64 -16.41 -12.01
C ALA A 824 8.46 -17.34 -12.93
N SER A 825 7.78 -18.08 -13.82
CA SER A 825 8.39 -18.89 -14.86
C SER A 825 9.19 -18.03 -15.84
N ALA A 826 8.67 -16.87 -16.26
CA ALA A 826 9.36 -15.95 -17.17
C ALA A 826 10.66 -15.39 -16.58
N SER A 827 10.73 -15.16 -15.26
CA SER A 827 11.94 -14.70 -14.58
C SER A 827 13.11 -15.71 -14.69
N THR A 828 12.84 -16.99 -14.97
CA THR A 828 13.89 -18.01 -15.04
C THR A 828 14.74 -17.97 -16.32
N ILE A 829 14.27 -17.21 -17.31
CA ILE A 829 14.70 -17.20 -18.71
C ILE A 829 15.93 -16.32 -19.02
N PRO A 830 16.01 -15.05 -18.57
CA PRO A 830 16.78 -14.02 -19.28
C PRO A 830 18.28 -14.32 -19.48
N LEU A 831 19.10 -14.37 -18.42
CA LEU A 831 20.55 -14.60 -18.54
C LEU A 831 20.86 -15.94 -19.23
N ALA A 832 20.07 -16.98 -18.93
CA ALA A 832 20.33 -18.32 -19.44
C ALA A 832 20.12 -18.40 -20.97
N VAL A 833 19.10 -17.72 -21.48
CA VAL A 833 18.84 -17.58 -22.92
C VAL A 833 19.98 -16.82 -23.60
N TYR A 834 20.38 -15.66 -23.08
CA TYR A 834 21.46 -14.88 -23.70
C TYR A 834 22.80 -15.62 -23.67
N THR A 835 23.07 -16.37 -22.61
CA THR A 835 24.29 -17.18 -22.50
C THR A 835 24.29 -18.30 -23.54
N ALA A 836 23.22 -19.10 -23.60
CA ALA A 836 23.09 -20.18 -24.59
C ALA A 836 23.15 -19.66 -26.03
N GLY A 837 22.40 -18.59 -26.33
CA GLY A 837 22.39 -17.98 -27.66
C GLY A 837 23.73 -17.36 -28.05
N THR A 838 24.47 -16.75 -27.12
CA THR A 838 25.83 -16.25 -27.39
C THR A 838 26.77 -17.37 -27.79
N GLY A 839 26.69 -18.53 -27.13
CA GLY A 839 27.50 -19.69 -27.50
C GLY A 839 27.13 -20.28 -28.86
N LEU A 840 25.84 -20.57 -29.10
CA LEU A 840 25.40 -21.24 -30.33
C LEU A 840 25.44 -20.30 -31.55
N PHE A 841 24.87 -19.11 -31.46
CA PHE A 841 24.67 -18.23 -32.61
C PHE A 841 25.77 -17.17 -32.73
N GLY A 842 26.52 -16.89 -31.67
CA GLY A 842 27.65 -15.98 -31.69
C GLY A 842 28.98 -16.69 -31.91
N ALA A 843 29.38 -17.55 -30.97
CA ALA A 843 30.70 -18.16 -30.96
C ALA A 843 30.85 -19.34 -31.95
N LEU A 844 29.87 -20.26 -31.97
CA LEU A 844 29.82 -21.33 -32.97
C LEU A 844 29.32 -20.85 -34.34
N ASN A 845 28.72 -19.65 -34.39
CA ASN A 845 28.14 -19.06 -35.60
C ASN A 845 27.19 -20.03 -36.34
N LEU A 846 26.34 -20.73 -35.58
CA LEU A 846 25.29 -21.58 -36.15
C LEU A 846 24.25 -20.71 -36.85
N ASP A 847 23.64 -21.25 -37.92
CA ASP A 847 22.53 -20.60 -38.60
C ASP A 847 21.39 -20.32 -37.61
N ARG A 848 20.94 -19.06 -37.57
CA ARG A 848 19.82 -18.64 -36.73
C ARG A 848 18.53 -19.32 -37.22
N PRO A 849 17.76 -19.98 -36.34
CA PRO A 849 16.46 -20.53 -36.72
C PRO A 849 15.54 -19.44 -37.30
N LYS A 850 14.86 -19.76 -38.41
CA LYS A 850 13.96 -18.81 -39.09
C LYS A 850 12.59 -18.67 -38.41
N SER A 851 12.22 -19.66 -37.61
CA SER A 851 10.98 -19.74 -36.81
C SER A 851 11.23 -20.64 -35.61
N ALA A 852 10.39 -20.54 -34.58
CA ALA A 852 10.48 -21.42 -33.42
C ALA A 852 9.90 -22.83 -33.67
N ASP A 853 9.74 -23.28 -34.93
CA ASP A 853 9.15 -24.58 -35.24
C ASP A 853 10.23 -25.68 -35.22
N LYS A 854 9.90 -26.86 -34.68
CA LYS A 854 10.87 -27.97 -34.59
C LYS A 854 11.22 -28.51 -35.98
N PRO A 855 12.49 -28.51 -36.39
CA PRO A 855 12.92 -29.11 -37.65
C PRO A 855 12.64 -30.61 -37.71
N LYS A 856 12.43 -31.17 -38.91
CA LYS A 856 12.39 -32.62 -39.10
C LYS A 856 13.79 -33.20 -38.93
N VAL A 857 13.91 -34.24 -38.12
CA VAL A 857 15.17 -34.98 -37.92
C VAL A 857 15.11 -36.34 -38.60
N ASP A 858 16.25 -36.77 -39.13
CA ASP A 858 16.46 -38.06 -39.79
C ASP A 858 17.83 -38.66 -39.41
N ASP A 859 18.20 -39.78 -40.02
CA ASP A 859 19.49 -40.43 -39.77
C ASP A 859 20.70 -39.64 -40.30
N LYS A 860 20.53 -38.61 -41.12
CA LYS A 860 21.63 -37.75 -41.59
C LYS A 860 21.83 -36.52 -40.71
N THR A 861 20.89 -36.26 -39.81
CA THR A 861 20.91 -35.10 -38.92
C THR A 861 22.10 -35.19 -37.95
N PRO A 862 22.93 -34.12 -37.83
CA PRO A 862 24.11 -34.13 -36.98
C PRO A 862 23.77 -34.09 -35.49
N PHE A 863 24.71 -34.57 -34.66
CA PHE A 863 24.59 -34.54 -33.20
C PHE A 863 25.26 -33.30 -32.60
N PHE A 864 24.67 -32.80 -31.52
CA PHE A 864 25.21 -31.73 -30.66
C PHE A 864 25.30 -32.21 -29.22
N TYR A 865 26.42 -31.98 -28.55
CA TYR A 865 26.62 -32.41 -27.17
C TYR A 865 26.42 -31.27 -26.16
N VAL A 866 25.67 -31.52 -25.08
CA VAL A 866 25.48 -30.56 -23.98
C VAL A 866 25.90 -31.19 -22.66
N HIS A 867 26.98 -30.71 -22.06
CA HIS A 867 27.34 -31.09 -20.70
C HIS A 867 26.55 -30.28 -19.68
N GLY A 868 25.97 -30.94 -18.68
CA GLY A 868 25.17 -30.26 -17.64
C GLY A 868 23.78 -29.83 -18.12
N GLY A 869 23.09 -30.70 -18.86
CA GLY A 869 21.81 -30.43 -19.51
C GLY A 869 20.65 -30.06 -18.58
N SER A 870 20.76 -30.30 -17.26
CA SER A 870 19.75 -29.89 -16.28
C SER A 870 20.05 -28.54 -15.61
N SER A 871 21.11 -27.84 -16.02
CA SER A 871 21.40 -26.47 -15.60
C SER A 871 20.52 -25.49 -16.40
N ALA A 872 20.36 -24.27 -15.89
CA ALA A 872 19.56 -23.25 -16.57
C ALA A 872 20.07 -22.98 -18.00
N VAL A 873 21.39 -22.79 -18.18
CA VAL A 873 22.00 -22.59 -19.50
C VAL A 873 21.90 -23.85 -20.36
N GLY A 874 22.13 -25.03 -19.78
CA GLY A 874 22.06 -26.31 -20.49
C GLY A 874 20.67 -26.58 -21.09
N ILE A 875 19.60 -26.27 -20.34
CA ILE A 875 18.22 -26.42 -20.81
C ILE A 875 17.94 -25.57 -22.05
N PHE A 876 18.39 -24.32 -22.09
CA PHE A 876 18.22 -23.47 -23.27
C PHE A 876 19.17 -23.86 -24.42
N ALA A 877 20.40 -24.31 -24.12
CA ALA A 877 21.32 -24.81 -25.14
C ALA A 877 20.77 -26.05 -25.86
N ILE A 878 20.11 -26.97 -25.14
CA ILE A 878 19.43 -28.13 -25.72
C ILE A 878 18.31 -27.65 -26.67
N GLN A 879 17.42 -26.79 -26.18
CA GLN A 879 16.27 -26.32 -26.97
C GLN A 879 16.72 -25.57 -28.23
N PHE A 880 17.74 -24.70 -28.13
CA PHE A 880 18.28 -23.99 -29.28
C PHE A 880 19.04 -24.90 -30.25
N ALA A 881 19.77 -25.91 -29.77
CA ALA A 881 20.40 -26.90 -30.66
C ALA A 881 19.35 -27.71 -31.44
N VAL A 882 18.27 -28.15 -30.78
CA VAL A 882 17.15 -28.83 -31.43
C VAL A 882 16.50 -27.94 -32.49
N LEU A 883 16.20 -26.68 -32.15
CA LEU A 883 15.63 -25.71 -33.10
C LEU A 883 16.57 -25.35 -34.24
N SER A 884 17.88 -25.53 -34.05
CA SER A 884 18.92 -25.39 -35.09
C SER A 884 19.10 -26.66 -35.93
N GLY A 885 18.27 -27.69 -35.73
CA GLY A 885 18.27 -28.91 -36.52
C GLY A 885 19.29 -29.96 -36.06
N TYR A 886 19.68 -29.96 -34.78
CA TYR A 886 20.57 -30.98 -34.22
C TYR A 886 19.80 -32.00 -33.38
N ARG A 887 20.31 -33.24 -33.40
CA ARG A 887 19.96 -34.26 -32.42
C ARG A 887 20.83 -34.06 -31.19
N VAL A 888 20.25 -33.96 -30.00
CA VAL A 888 21.02 -33.56 -28.81
C VAL A 888 21.35 -34.74 -27.91
N VAL A 889 22.63 -34.87 -27.58
CA VAL A 889 23.15 -35.76 -26.53
C VAL A 889 23.49 -34.90 -25.33
N ALA A 890 22.95 -35.20 -24.15
CA ALA A 890 23.20 -34.41 -22.95
C ALA A 890 23.73 -35.26 -21.79
N THR A 891 24.38 -34.62 -20.82
CA THR A 891 24.66 -35.23 -19.52
C THR A 891 23.93 -34.53 -18.39
N ALA A 892 23.48 -35.30 -17.40
CA ALA A 892 22.87 -34.79 -16.17
C ALA A 892 22.98 -35.84 -15.07
N SER A 893 22.56 -35.52 -13.84
CA SER A 893 22.36 -36.56 -12.84
C SER A 893 21.14 -37.42 -13.19
N PRO A 894 21.12 -38.73 -12.87
CA PRO A 894 20.03 -39.64 -13.26
C PRO A 894 18.61 -39.15 -12.94
N ARG A 895 18.44 -38.49 -11.77
CA ARG A 895 17.17 -37.91 -11.35
C ARG A 895 16.58 -36.86 -12.31
N ASN A 896 17.41 -36.26 -13.16
CA ASN A 896 17.00 -35.21 -14.11
C ASN A 896 16.87 -35.74 -15.55
N PHE A 897 17.02 -37.04 -15.81
CA PHE A 897 17.00 -37.55 -17.19
C PHE A 897 15.69 -37.24 -17.91
N ASP A 898 14.55 -37.48 -17.26
CA ASP A 898 13.25 -37.23 -17.87
C ASP A 898 13.00 -35.73 -18.08
N LEU A 899 13.44 -34.89 -17.14
CA LEU A 899 13.44 -33.44 -17.29
C LEU A 899 14.21 -33.01 -18.54
N VAL A 900 15.46 -33.46 -18.67
CA VAL A 900 16.37 -33.09 -19.76
C VAL A 900 15.86 -33.61 -21.12
N LYS A 901 15.31 -34.82 -21.17
CA LYS A 901 14.64 -35.36 -22.36
C LYS A 901 13.41 -34.54 -22.74
N SER A 902 12.63 -34.09 -21.76
CA SER A 902 11.44 -33.29 -22.03
C SER A 902 11.80 -31.99 -22.76
N TYR A 903 12.98 -31.41 -22.51
CA TYR A 903 13.49 -30.22 -23.19
C TYR A 903 14.13 -30.49 -24.56
N GLY A 904 14.16 -31.75 -25.02
CA GLY A 904 14.54 -32.12 -26.38
C GLY A 904 15.85 -32.89 -26.52
N ALA A 905 16.51 -33.26 -25.42
CA ALA A 905 17.63 -34.19 -25.50
C ALA A 905 17.14 -35.58 -25.93
N GLU A 906 17.77 -36.15 -26.95
CA GLU A 906 17.45 -37.48 -27.45
C GLU A 906 18.08 -38.56 -26.57
N PHE A 907 19.35 -38.35 -26.20
CA PHE A 907 20.10 -39.24 -25.32
C PHE A 907 20.58 -38.46 -24.11
N VAL A 908 20.39 -39.04 -22.91
CA VAL A 908 20.87 -38.45 -21.66
C VAL A 908 21.65 -39.49 -20.86
N PHE A 909 22.86 -39.12 -20.45
CA PHE A 909 23.77 -39.98 -19.71
C PHE A 909 24.19 -39.38 -18.38
N ASP A 910 24.58 -40.22 -17.43
CA ASP A 910 25.14 -39.78 -16.16
C ASP A 910 26.57 -39.29 -16.42
N TYR A 911 26.86 -38.03 -16.04
CA TYR A 911 28.21 -37.49 -16.16
C TYR A 911 29.23 -38.21 -15.26
N LYS A 912 28.77 -39.00 -14.28
CA LYS A 912 29.62 -39.83 -13.41
C LYS A 912 29.87 -41.24 -13.95
N ASP A 913 29.26 -41.61 -15.07
CA ASP A 913 29.43 -42.95 -15.63
C ASP A 913 30.83 -43.11 -16.24
N ALA A 914 31.60 -44.07 -15.73
CA ALA A 914 32.94 -44.37 -16.24
C ALA A 914 32.93 -44.84 -17.71
N GLN A 915 31.79 -45.29 -18.22
CA GLN A 915 31.58 -45.69 -19.62
C GLN A 915 30.88 -44.62 -20.46
N LEU A 916 30.78 -43.37 -19.97
CA LEU A 916 30.07 -42.28 -20.65
C LEU A 916 30.45 -42.15 -22.13
N ILE A 917 31.75 -42.11 -22.43
CA ILE A 917 32.25 -41.87 -23.80
C ILE A 917 31.81 -42.99 -24.76
N GLU A 918 31.93 -44.25 -24.33
CA GLU A 918 31.53 -45.39 -25.16
C GLU A 918 30.02 -45.46 -25.35
N LYS A 919 29.24 -45.12 -24.31
CA LYS A 919 27.77 -45.06 -24.42
C LYS A 919 27.31 -43.95 -25.36
N VAL A 920 27.98 -42.80 -25.34
CA VAL A 920 27.72 -41.72 -26.31
C VAL A 920 28.04 -42.19 -27.73
N LYS A 921 29.20 -42.80 -27.96
CA LYS A 921 29.59 -43.33 -29.29
C LYS A 921 28.60 -44.38 -29.80
N GLN A 922 28.11 -45.27 -28.93
CA GLN A 922 27.11 -46.27 -29.30
C GLN A 922 25.76 -45.62 -29.67
N ALA A 923 25.29 -44.67 -28.86
CA ALA A 923 24.01 -44.01 -29.10
C ALA A 923 24.00 -43.13 -30.36
N THR A 924 25.14 -42.53 -30.73
CA THR A 924 25.28 -41.79 -31.99
C THR A 924 25.56 -42.67 -33.21
N GLY A 925 25.67 -44.00 -33.04
CA GLY A 925 26.07 -44.92 -34.10
C GLY A 925 27.49 -44.69 -34.60
N GLY A 926 28.38 -44.18 -33.75
CA GLY A 926 29.76 -43.83 -34.07
C GLY A 926 29.91 -42.54 -34.88
N LYS A 927 28.84 -41.77 -35.09
CA LYS A 927 28.92 -40.49 -35.82
C LYS A 927 29.69 -39.46 -35.00
N LYS A 928 30.53 -38.70 -35.71
CA LYS A 928 31.31 -37.60 -35.14
C LYS A 928 30.39 -36.49 -34.62
N ILE A 929 30.66 -36.02 -33.41
CA ILE A 929 30.05 -34.82 -32.83
C ILE A 929 31.02 -33.67 -33.06
N ASN A 930 30.59 -32.62 -33.77
CA ASN A 930 31.46 -31.49 -34.09
C ASN A 930 31.35 -30.33 -33.10
N TYR A 931 30.26 -30.26 -32.34
CA TYR A 931 29.96 -29.16 -31.45
C TYR A 931 29.54 -29.63 -30.06
N ALA A 932 30.12 -29.02 -29.05
CA ALA A 932 29.76 -29.23 -27.66
C ALA A 932 29.53 -27.91 -26.92
N TYR A 933 28.65 -27.95 -25.94
CA TYR A 933 28.39 -26.86 -25.01
C TYR A 933 28.52 -27.36 -23.58
N ASP A 934 29.51 -26.88 -22.86
CA ASP A 934 29.69 -27.16 -21.44
C ASP A 934 29.09 -26.04 -20.59
N ALA A 935 27.87 -26.28 -20.09
CA ALA A 935 27.12 -25.35 -19.27
C ALA A 935 27.60 -25.31 -17.80
N ILE A 936 28.62 -26.09 -17.44
CA ILE A 936 29.19 -26.17 -16.08
C ILE A 936 30.61 -25.61 -16.05
N SER A 937 31.48 -26.09 -16.94
CA SER A 937 32.88 -25.65 -17.11
C SER A 937 33.74 -25.72 -15.83
N GLU A 938 33.41 -26.65 -14.93
CA GLU A 938 34.11 -26.87 -13.65
C GLU A 938 34.51 -28.35 -13.51
N GLY A 939 35.60 -28.60 -12.79
CA GLY A 939 36.09 -29.96 -12.54
C GLY A 939 36.40 -30.72 -13.84
N ASP A 940 35.96 -31.98 -13.92
CA ASP A 940 36.22 -32.85 -15.07
C ASP A 940 35.31 -32.58 -16.28
N SER A 941 34.37 -31.61 -16.21
CA SER A 941 33.39 -31.38 -17.27
C SER A 941 34.03 -31.04 -18.62
N VAL A 942 35.08 -30.21 -18.62
CA VAL A 942 35.82 -29.78 -19.81
C VAL A 942 36.50 -30.99 -20.45
N LYS A 943 37.16 -31.83 -19.64
CA LYS A 943 37.84 -33.04 -20.11
C LYS A 943 36.86 -34.03 -20.73
N LEU A 944 35.72 -34.26 -20.09
CA LEU A 944 34.67 -35.14 -20.63
C LEU A 944 34.12 -34.60 -21.95
N SER A 945 33.88 -33.30 -22.04
CA SER A 945 33.40 -32.65 -23.27
C SER A 945 34.41 -32.80 -24.42
N LEU A 946 35.71 -32.64 -24.14
CA LEU A 946 36.77 -32.86 -25.14
C LEU A 946 36.87 -34.32 -25.58
N GLN A 947 36.67 -35.27 -24.67
CA GLN A 947 36.67 -36.70 -25.01
C GLN A 947 35.47 -37.07 -25.90
N VAL A 948 34.29 -36.49 -25.64
CA VAL A 948 33.10 -36.69 -26.50
C VAL A 948 33.33 -36.14 -27.92
N LEU A 949 34.09 -35.05 -28.04
CA LEU A 949 34.48 -34.46 -29.31
C LEU A 949 35.68 -35.16 -29.99
N ASP A 950 36.22 -36.24 -29.41
CA ASP A 950 37.47 -36.87 -29.85
C ASP A 950 38.65 -35.87 -29.97
N ASN A 951 38.67 -34.81 -29.15
CA ASN A 951 39.61 -33.68 -29.20
C ASN A 951 39.64 -32.92 -30.54
N GLU A 952 38.56 -32.95 -31.31
CA GLU A 952 38.39 -32.16 -32.53
C GLU A 952 37.12 -31.27 -32.41
N GLY A 953 36.73 -30.55 -33.46
CA GLY A 953 35.51 -29.72 -33.44
C GLY A 953 35.62 -28.45 -32.58
N GLU A 954 34.49 -27.95 -32.08
CA GLU A 954 34.42 -26.72 -31.28
C GLU A 954 33.64 -26.90 -29.97
N LEU A 955 34.13 -26.29 -28.89
CA LEU A 955 33.60 -26.40 -27.53
C LEU A 955 33.31 -25.02 -26.94
N ILE A 956 32.07 -24.81 -26.49
CA ILE A 956 31.69 -23.64 -25.70
C ILE A 956 31.89 -23.92 -24.20
N LEU A 957 32.55 -23.00 -23.51
CA LEU A 957 32.68 -22.98 -22.06
C LEU A 957 32.01 -21.73 -21.48
N THR A 958 31.25 -21.90 -20.39
CA THR A 958 30.62 -20.81 -19.63
C THR A 958 31.54 -20.19 -18.59
N LEU A 959 32.75 -20.74 -18.43
CA LEU A 959 33.84 -20.20 -17.62
C LEU A 959 35.14 -20.11 -18.45
N PRO A 960 36.14 -19.34 -17.99
CA PRO A 960 37.46 -19.32 -18.62
C PRO A 960 38.05 -20.73 -18.75
N ALA A 961 38.62 -21.04 -19.92
CA ALA A 961 39.33 -22.29 -20.15
C ALA A 961 40.52 -22.42 -19.17
N PRO A 962 40.85 -23.64 -18.71
CA PRO A 962 42.06 -23.87 -17.92
C PRO A 962 43.31 -23.38 -18.69
N ALA A 963 44.21 -22.68 -18.00
CA ALA A 963 45.38 -22.06 -18.63
C ALA A 963 46.36 -23.07 -19.25
N ASP A 964 46.34 -24.31 -18.75
CA ASP A 964 47.16 -25.44 -19.18
C ASP A 964 46.43 -26.37 -20.17
N LEU A 965 45.24 -25.98 -20.65
CA LEU A 965 44.45 -26.83 -21.53
C LEU A 965 45.14 -27.02 -22.89
N GLN A 966 45.57 -28.25 -23.16
CA GLN A 966 46.11 -28.66 -24.45
C GLN A 966 45.07 -29.46 -25.23
N THR A 967 44.56 -28.91 -26.33
CA THR A 967 43.60 -29.60 -27.20
C THR A 967 43.68 -29.08 -28.63
N LYS A 968 43.22 -29.89 -29.60
CA LYS A 968 43.00 -29.46 -30.99
C LYS A 968 41.58 -28.94 -31.20
N THR A 969 40.66 -29.17 -30.25
CA THR A 969 39.33 -28.59 -30.25
C THR A 969 39.43 -27.07 -30.15
N LYS A 970 38.67 -26.35 -30.96
CA LYS A 970 38.57 -24.90 -30.85
C LYS A 970 37.67 -24.54 -29.68
N VAL A 971 38.27 -24.00 -28.62
CA VAL A 971 37.57 -23.67 -27.37
C VAL A 971 37.17 -22.20 -27.36
N HIS A 972 35.91 -21.93 -27.03
CA HIS A 972 35.37 -20.59 -26.85
C HIS A 972 34.88 -20.43 -25.41
N SER A 973 35.58 -19.62 -24.62
CA SER A 973 35.05 -19.15 -23.34
C SER A 973 34.15 -17.96 -23.57
N ILE A 974 32.87 -18.10 -23.23
CA ILE A 974 31.88 -17.04 -23.41
C ILE A 974 31.57 -16.36 -22.08
N PHE A 975 31.33 -15.06 -22.17
CA PHE A 975 30.66 -14.28 -21.13
C PHE A 975 29.44 -13.66 -21.81
N ALA A 976 28.28 -13.70 -21.17
CA ALA A 976 27.05 -13.16 -21.76
C ALA A 976 27.27 -11.70 -22.19
N GLY A 977 26.73 -11.28 -23.35
CA GLY A 977 26.78 -9.87 -23.80
C GLY A 977 27.52 -9.57 -25.11
N LYS A 978 28.04 -10.59 -25.82
CA LYS A 978 28.71 -10.42 -27.13
C LYS A 978 27.87 -10.85 -28.34
N LEU A 979 26.56 -11.02 -28.19
CA LEU A 979 25.70 -11.45 -29.29
C LEU A 979 25.34 -10.27 -30.21
N GLU A 980 25.60 -10.41 -31.51
CA GLU A 980 25.13 -9.45 -32.53
C GLU A 980 23.60 -9.51 -32.66
N ASN A 981 22.93 -8.39 -32.39
CA ASN A 981 21.47 -8.24 -32.38
C ASN A 981 20.76 -9.10 -31.31
N PRO A 982 20.88 -8.73 -30.01
CA PRO A 982 20.24 -9.47 -28.92
C PRO A 982 18.71 -9.37 -28.92
N THR A 983 18.14 -8.36 -29.58
CA THR A 983 16.69 -8.19 -29.75
C THR A 983 16.06 -9.40 -30.44
N TRP A 984 16.68 -9.90 -31.52
CA TRP A 984 16.19 -11.08 -32.23
C TRP A 984 16.02 -12.29 -31.31
N LEU A 985 16.99 -12.53 -30.42
CA LEU A 985 16.95 -13.68 -29.53
C LEU A 985 15.83 -13.53 -28.48
N ALA A 986 15.57 -12.31 -28.02
CA ALA A 986 14.51 -12.01 -27.08
C ALA A 986 13.13 -12.30 -27.70
N ASP A 987 12.92 -11.79 -28.93
CA ASP A 987 11.67 -11.95 -29.67
C ASP A 987 11.47 -13.41 -30.09
N PHE A 988 12.51 -14.07 -30.60
CA PHE A 988 12.49 -15.51 -30.95
C PHE A 988 12.15 -16.40 -29.75
N THR A 989 12.71 -16.08 -28.58
CA THR A 989 12.41 -16.81 -27.35
C THR A 989 10.95 -16.64 -26.96
N SER A 990 10.42 -15.42 -27.04
CA SER A 990 9.02 -15.13 -26.71
C SER A 990 8.05 -15.80 -27.69
N GLU A 991 8.36 -15.83 -28.99
CA GLU A 991 7.61 -16.61 -29.97
C GLU A 991 7.62 -18.11 -29.64
N GLY A 992 8.78 -18.66 -29.27
CA GLY A 992 8.90 -20.07 -28.91
C GLY A 992 8.17 -20.44 -27.62
N LEU A 993 8.13 -19.53 -26.64
CA LEU A 993 7.34 -19.67 -25.41
C LEU A 993 5.84 -19.68 -25.71
N GLU A 994 5.38 -18.76 -26.56
CA GLU A 994 3.98 -18.69 -26.99
C GLU A 994 3.55 -19.97 -27.72
N LYS A 995 4.41 -20.50 -28.60
CA LYS A 995 4.19 -21.76 -29.33
C LYS A 995 4.42 -23.03 -28.49
N GLY A 996 4.99 -22.90 -27.29
CA GLY A 996 5.40 -24.03 -26.44
C GLY A 996 6.57 -24.87 -26.99
N THR A 997 7.28 -24.37 -27.99
CA THR A 997 8.48 -25.03 -28.55
C THR A 997 9.74 -24.70 -27.77
N ILE A 998 9.74 -23.58 -27.04
CA ILE A 998 10.66 -23.25 -25.95
C ILE A 998 9.85 -23.26 -24.66
N ARG A 999 10.42 -23.79 -23.58
CA ARG A 999 9.79 -23.83 -22.26
C ARG A 999 10.72 -23.23 -21.20
N PRO A 1000 10.16 -22.50 -20.23
CA PRO A 1000 10.93 -21.97 -19.10
C PRO A 1000 11.42 -23.10 -18.20
N ILE A 1001 12.28 -22.74 -17.24
CA ILE A 1001 12.76 -23.65 -16.19
C ILE A 1001 11.74 -23.60 -15.05
N GLN A 1002 11.57 -24.70 -14.33
CA GLN A 1002 10.67 -24.72 -13.18
C GLN A 1002 11.17 -23.77 -12.08
N PRO A 1003 10.37 -22.77 -11.66
CA PRO A 1003 10.76 -21.88 -10.58
C PRO A 1003 10.66 -22.59 -9.22
N GLU A 1004 11.65 -22.34 -8.36
CA GLU A 1004 11.61 -22.66 -6.93
C GLU A 1004 11.33 -21.35 -6.18
N LEU A 1005 10.08 -21.17 -5.76
CA LEU A 1005 9.58 -19.87 -5.31
C LEU A 1005 9.93 -19.59 -3.85
N PHE A 1006 10.49 -18.41 -3.60
CA PHE A 1006 10.73 -17.81 -2.30
C PHE A 1006 9.80 -16.60 -2.14
N THR A 1007 9.10 -16.52 -1.02
CA THR A 1007 8.19 -15.42 -0.65
C THR A 1007 8.70 -14.71 0.60
N GLY A 1008 8.31 -13.45 0.80
CA GLY A 1008 8.82 -12.60 1.89
C GLY A 1008 9.59 -11.35 1.42
N GLY A 1009 9.47 -10.99 0.13
CA GLY A 1009 10.00 -9.75 -0.42
C GLY A 1009 11.54 -9.68 -0.42
N LEU A 1010 12.07 -8.46 -0.60
CA LEU A 1010 13.52 -8.22 -0.70
C LEU A 1010 14.33 -8.71 0.50
N GLU A 1011 13.72 -8.87 1.67
CA GLU A 1011 14.37 -9.41 2.88
C GLU A 1011 14.88 -10.85 2.67
N GLN A 1012 14.28 -11.61 1.75
CA GLN A 1012 14.73 -12.96 1.40
C GLN A 1012 15.84 -12.99 0.35
N ALA A 1013 16.26 -11.85 -0.21
CA ALA A 1013 17.25 -11.82 -1.29
C ALA A 1013 18.57 -12.51 -0.92
N GLN A 1014 19.09 -12.27 0.29
CA GLN A 1014 20.31 -12.95 0.76
C GLN A 1014 20.10 -14.47 0.90
N HIS A 1015 18.95 -14.88 1.43
CA HIS A 1015 18.63 -16.29 1.62
C HIS A 1015 18.55 -17.02 0.27
N VAL A 1016 17.97 -16.39 -0.75
CA VAL A 1016 17.93 -16.93 -2.12
C VAL A 1016 19.33 -17.12 -2.70
N LEU A 1017 20.26 -16.17 -2.47
CA LEU A 1017 21.66 -16.32 -2.89
C LEU A 1017 22.37 -17.45 -2.14
N ASP A 1018 22.18 -17.55 -0.82
CA ASP A 1018 22.78 -18.59 0.01
C ASP A 1018 22.27 -19.99 -0.37
N HIS A 1019 20.96 -20.12 -0.62
CA HIS A 1019 20.36 -21.36 -1.10
C HIS A 1019 20.94 -21.77 -2.45
N HIS A 1020 21.07 -20.84 -3.39
CA HIS A 1020 21.67 -21.12 -4.68
C HIS A 1020 23.15 -21.51 -4.55
N ALA A 1021 23.90 -20.86 -3.66
CA ALA A 1021 25.30 -21.15 -3.38
C ALA A 1021 25.52 -22.51 -2.67
N SER A 1022 24.48 -23.08 -2.06
CA SER A 1022 24.57 -24.36 -1.33
C SER A 1022 24.82 -25.58 -2.22
N GLY A 1023 24.63 -25.44 -3.54
CA GLY A 1023 24.78 -26.53 -4.51
C GLY A 1023 23.61 -27.53 -4.51
N LYS A 1024 22.51 -27.23 -3.81
CA LYS A 1024 21.31 -28.09 -3.74
C LYS A 1024 20.34 -27.90 -4.90
N VAL A 1025 20.41 -26.76 -5.59
CA VAL A 1025 19.56 -26.42 -6.74
C VAL A 1025 19.86 -27.36 -7.91
N SER A 1026 18.81 -27.98 -8.48
CA SER A 1026 18.96 -28.97 -9.55
C SER A 1026 17.66 -29.13 -10.33
N GLY A 1027 17.67 -28.78 -11.62
CA GLY A 1027 16.49 -28.88 -12.48
C GLY A 1027 15.40 -27.83 -12.21
N SER A 1028 15.66 -26.91 -11.28
CA SER A 1028 14.85 -25.75 -10.93
C SER A 1028 15.73 -24.50 -10.89
N LYS A 1029 15.11 -23.32 -10.74
CA LYS A 1029 15.81 -22.06 -10.51
C LYS A 1029 15.19 -21.30 -9.33
N PRO A 1030 15.96 -20.84 -8.34
CA PRO A 1030 15.44 -20.04 -7.24
C PRO A 1030 14.89 -18.70 -7.74
N VAL A 1031 13.65 -18.41 -7.39
CA VAL A 1031 12.92 -17.19 -7.78
C VAL A 1031 12.37 -16.51 -6.54
N LEU A 1032 12.69 -15.24 -6.35
CA LEU A 1032 12.13 -14.41 -5.30
C LEU A 1032 10.90 -13.66 -5.83
N LYS A 1033 9.77 -13.75 -5.13
CA LYS A 1033 8.64 -12.83 -5.30
C LYS A 1033 8.92 -11.55 -4.52
N ILE A 1034 8.94 -10.41 -5.21
CA ILE A 1034 9.24 -9.08 -4.65
C ILE A 1034 7.97 -8.35 -4.27
#